data_AF-A0A6J3D3V4-F1
#
_entry.id   AF-A0A6J3D3V4-F1
#
_cell.length_a   1.000
_cell.length_b   1.000
_cell.length_c   1.000
_cell.angle_alpha   90.00
_cell.angle_beta   90.00
_cell.angle_gamma   90.00
#
_symmetry.space_group_name_H-M   'P 1'
#
loop_
_entity.id
_entity.type
_entity.pdbx_description
1 polymer ?
#
loop_
_entity_poly.entity_id
_entity_poly.type
_entity_poly.pdbx_seq_one_letter_code
_entity_poly.pdbx_strand_id
1 'polypeptide(L)'
;MGTLLLLLGLVGCPAAQGGEPGMLQITSMWVTVPRQLSPRADTNPLTVSYWLEVDGRPRILRLRPRRGLVSRPFTLVTYGEDGARREEHPFVQDDCFYQGEVQGSPGSLVALGTCGRGLRGVLWVEGGIYEIEPIPNDPAFRHFLYRMEAAHSPMGPTCGLTPEELQYQKGFLPWLQAPLVDEEYVLKEWWTHIRYVKIVVVVDNVRFVRSGRNESEVLRQVIEVINIGDSLYEQLSVQLFLVGLEIWTKSNFINITNSVNKALGDFNKWRKSDLYPRMRHDTAHLFAYQSFGRSLGLAFLGSVCDSQWAAAVDSFTNRKLSSFIITFVHELGHNLGMRHDEPYCKCRRKRCIMYETEVDTDAFSDCSYKYYFDLLGSGGTCLRQPPAPGTYYTLKREYCGNKIVESGEQCDCGSRSSCRKDPCCHPNCTLTAGSVCASGKCCKGCQVSPAGTLCRASTSICDLPEYCNGTSPWCQPDLYMQDGTPCKDGSYCYRGKCTSHDEQCKHLFGKQARVAPIDCFIVNTEGDRFGNCGIRDNIQFIKCSIENMLCGRIQCENIHRLPFLQNHITVVQTPEEGKKCWGLDYHVGMATADLGAVEDGTPCGSDMLCIKRTCTNMSVLNYDCNVTKCHNRGVCNNRKNCHCRYGWAPPDCEWEGFGGSIDSGPAPPEQVFQRAKIGVAVFSFLFLFVLGVALTIYFKREVGEWLRREKAWCRGRR
;
A
#
# COMPACT_ATOMS: atom_id res chain seq x y z
N MET A 1 -64.98 -33.29 38.30
CA MET A 1 -64.80 -31.86 38.60
C MET A 1 -63.38 -31.65 39.10
N GLY A 2 -62.50 -30.81 38.57
CA GLY A 2 -62.49 -30.06 37.33
C GLY A 2 -61.06 -29.95 36.82
N THR A 3 -60.94 -29.94 35.50
CA THR A 3 -59.74 -29.79 34.68
C THR A 3 -59.24 -28.34 34.70
N LEU A 4 -57.94 -28.13 34.89
CA LEU A 4 -57.21 -27.03 34.24
C LEU A 4 -55.75 -27.43 34.03
N LEU A 5 -55.50 -28.07 32.89
CA LEU A 5 -54.17 -28.16 32.29
C LEU A 5 -53.80 -26.77 31.74
N LEU A 6 -52.67 -26.23 32.18
CA LEU A 6 -52.00 -25.10 31.54
C LEU A 6 -51.26 -25.60 30.29
N LEU A 7 -51.85 -25.34 29.13
CA LEU A 7 -51.21 -25.46 27.82
C LEU A 7 -50.19 -24.32 27.64
N LEU A 8 -48.90 -24.66 27.72
CA LEU A 8 -47.82 -23.88 27.13
C LEU A 8 -47.91 -24.01 25.61
N GLY A 9 -48.47 -23.00 24.96
CA GLY A 9 -48.43 -22.85 23.51
C GLY A 9 -47.00 -22.51 23.06
N LEU A 10 -46.31 -23.51 22.53
CA LEU A 10 -45.20 -23.31 21.60
C LEU A 10 -45.73 -22.62 20.35
N VAL A 11 -45.69 -21.29 20.32
CA VAL A 11 -45.79 -20.55 19.05
C VAL A 11 -44.45 -20.74 18.35
N GLY A 12 -44.39 -21.79 17.53
CA GLY A 12 -43.36 -21.91 16.51
C GLY A 12 -43.44 -20.69 15.60
N CYS A 13 -42.34 -19.94 15.51
CA CYS A 13 -42.16 -19.01 14.40
C CYS A 13 -42.32 -19.79 13.10
N PRO A 14 -43.13 -19.30 12.14
CA PRO A 14 -43.21 -19.94 10.84
C PRO A 14 -41.82 -19.90 10.21
N ALA A 15 -41.32 -21.09 9.86
CA ALA A 15 -40.16 -21.23 9.00
C ALA A 15 -40.38 -20.35 7.77
N ALA A 16 -39.44 -19.45 7.51
CA ALA A 16 -39.44 -18.61 6.33
C ALA A 16 -39.55 -19.51 5.09
N GLN A 17 -40.57 -19.24 4.28
CA GLN A 17 -40.86 -19.95 3.04
C GLN A 17 -39.68 -19.86 2.05
N GLY A 18 -39.27 -21.03 1.55
CA GLY A 18 -38.84 -21.25 0.17
C GLY A 18 -37.50 -20.64 -0.25
N GLY A 19 -36.39 -21.30 0.11
CA GLY A 19 -35.16 -21.16 -0.69
C GLY A 19 -35.34 -21.82 -2.06
N GLU A 20 -34.88 -21.17 -3.13
CA GLU A 20 -34.87 -21.78 -4.46
C GLU A 20 -34.00 -23.06 -4.47
N PRO A 21 -34.41 -24.13 -5.18
CA PRO A 21 -33.66 -25.39 -5.21
C PRO A 21 -32.26 -25.20 -5.82
N GLY A 22 -31.21 -25.63 -5.10
CA GLY A 22 -29.84 -25.72 -5.64
C GLY A 22 -28.89 -24.56 -5.32
N MET A 23 -29.27 -23.65 -4.41
CA MET A 23 -28.41 -22.56 -3.95
C MET A 23 -27.57 -22.94 -2.72
N LEU A 24 -26.43 -22.27 -2.50
CA LEU A 24 -25.72 -22.28 -1.20
C LEU A 24 -26.67 -21.94 -0.05
N GLN A 25 -26.79 -22.84 0.94
CA GLN A 25 -27.72 -22.70 2.06
C GLN A 25 -27.01 -22.66 3.41
N ILE A 26 -27.66 -21.99 4.36
CA ILE A 26 -27.23 -21.98 5.76
C ILE A 26 -27.58 -23.34 6.35
N THR A 27 -26.56 -24.13 6.69
CA THR A 27 -26.79 -25.42 7.36
C THR A 27 -26.86 -25.29 8.86
N SER A 28 -26.16 -24.31 9.40
CA SER A 28 -26.21 -24.00 10.83
C SER A 28 -25.86 -22.55 11.11
N MET A 29 -26.33 -22.05 12.26
CA MET A 29 -26.12 -20.70 12.72
C MET A 29 -25.79 -20.72 14.21
N TRP A 30 -24.76 -19.98 14.60
CA TRP A 30 -24.39 -19.80 15.99
C TRP A 30 -24.06 -18.34 16.27
N VAL A 31 -24.07 -17.99 17.56
CA VAL A 31 -23.67 -16.66 18.03
C VAL A 31 -22.30 -16.75 18.68
N THR A 32 -21.38 -15.89 18.26
CA THR A 32 -20.01 -15.83 18.79
C THR A 32 -19.68 -14.42 19.25
N VAL A 33 -18.69 -14.27 20.13
CA VAL A 33 -18.18 -12.96 20.60
C VAL A 33 -16.69 -12.88 20.28
N PRO A 34 -16.33 -12.23 19.15
CA PRO A 34 -14.93 -12.05 18.79
C PRO A 34 -14.20 -11.18 19.81
N ARG A 35 -13.04 -11.65 20.27
CA ARG A 35 -12.16 -10.93 21.20
C ARG A 35 -10.83 -10.62 20.54
N GLN A 36 -10.50 -9.35 20.41
CA GLN A 36 -9.18 -8.96 19.94
C GLN A 36 -8.13 -9.30 21.00
N LEU A 37 -7.04 -9.94 20.58
CA LEU A 37 -5.93 -10.32 21.45
C LEU A 37 -4.83 -9.25 21.43
N SER A 38 -4.22 -8.99 22.59
CA SER A 38 -3.10 -8.05 22.71
C SER A 38 -1.86 -8.56 21.95
N PRO A 39 -1.09 -7.68 21.28
CA PRO A 39 0.17 -8.06 20.62
C PRO A 39 1.15 -8.66 21.64
N ARG A 40 1.84 -9.75 21.30
CA ARG A 40 2.98 -10.23 22.10
C ARG A 40 4.18 -9.32 21.82
N ALA A 41 5.07 -9.14 22.79
CA ALA A 41 6.23 -8.23 22.69
C ALA A 41 7.14 -8.48 21.45
N ASP A 42 7.10 -9.69 20.86
CA ASP A 42 7.86 -10.09 19.67
C ASP A 42 7.05 -10.09 18.34
N THR A 43 5.81 -9.59 18.32
CA THR A 43 4.99 -9.60 17.09
C THR A 43 5.11 -8.31 16.29
N ASN A 44 5.23 -8.46 14.95
CA ASN A 44 5.28 -7.35 14.00
C ASN A 44 4.09 -6.40 14.26
N PRO A 45 4.33 -5.08 14.49
CA PRO A 45 3.32 -4.12 14.97
C PRO A 45 2.09 -3.95 14.07
N LEU A 46 2.09 -4.54 12.87
CA LEU A 46 1.01 -4.46 11.90
C LEU A 46 0.03 -5.65 11.93
N THR A 47 0.28 -6.69 12.74
CA THR A 47 -0.55 -7.91 12.74
C THR A 47 -1.62 -7.84 13.84
N VAL A 48 -2.85 -8.23 13.54
CA VAL A 48 -3.96 -8.29 14.52
C VAL A 48 -4.40 -9.73 14.71
N SER A 49 -4.80 -10.10 15.94
CA SER A 49 -5.34 -11.42 16.23
C SER A 49 -6.70 -11.34 16.90
N TYR A 50 -7.61 -12.22 16.48
CA TYR A 50 -8.94 -12.37 17.07
C TYR A 50 -9.15 -13.79 17.55
N TRP A 51 -9.68 -13.93 18.76
CA TRP A 51 -10.21 -15.18 19.26
C TRP A 51 -11.73 -15.22 19.03
N LEU A 52 -12.25 -16.33 18.54
CA LEU A 52 -13.69 -16.60 18.47
C LEU A 52 -13.98 -18.09 18.54
N GLU A 53 -15.22 -18.45 18.87
CA GLU A 53 -15.71 -19.81 18.81
C GLU A 53 -16.31 -20.09 17.42
N VAL A 54 -15.85 -21.18 16.78
CA VAL A 54 -16.33 -21.67 15.48
C VAL A 54 -16.66 -23.15 15.65
N ASP A 55 -17.93 -23.52 15.48
CA ASP A 55 -18.40 -24.91 15.60
C ASP A 55 -18.03 -25.54 16.97
N GLY A 56 -18.28 -24.80 18.05
CA GLY A 56 -17.97 -25.24 19.42
C GLY A 56 -16.47 -25.30 19.77
N ARG A 57 -15.58 -24.89 18.85
CA ARG A 57 -14.13 -24.93 19.04
C ARG A 57 -13.53 -23.53 19.08
N PRO A 58 -12.63 -23.23 20.04
CA PRO A 58 -11.91 -21.96 20.06
C PRO A 58 -10.94 -21.90 18.88
N ARG A 59 -11.02 -20.80 18.11
CA ARG A 59 -10.14 -20.50 16.98
C ARG A 59 -9.48 -19.14 17.19
N ILE A 60 -8.24 -19.02 16.71
CA ILE A 60 -7.50 -17.75 16.69
C ILE A 60 -7.26 -17.39 15.22
N LEU A 61 -7.74 -16.23 14.80
CA LEU A 61 -7.48 -15.65 13.49
C LEU A 61 -6.20 -14.82 13.58
N ARG A 62 -5.27 -15.01 12.64
CA ARG A 62 -4.09 -14.19 12.49
C ARG A 62 -4.22 -13.37 11.22
N LEU A 63 -4.32 -12.06 11.39
CA LEU A 63 -4.76 -11.15 10.34
C LEU A 63 -3.69 -10.10 10.05
N ARG A 64 -3.49 -9.81 8.76
CA ARG A 64 -2.64 -8.74 8.25
C ARG A 64 -3.51 -7.72 7.53
N PRO A 65 -3.28 -6.42 7.69
CA PRO A 65 -4.06 -5.39 7.02
C PRO A 65 -3.77 -5.44 5.52
N ARG A 66 -4.84 -5.48 4.71
CA ARG A 66 -4.75 -5.41 3.26
C ARG A 66 -4.89 -3.95 2.83
N ARG A 67 -3.76 -3.24 2.82
CA ARG A 67 -3.67 -1.83 2.40
C ARG A 67 -3.68 -1.70 0.90
N GLY A 68 -4.20 -0.59 0.38
CA GLY A 68 -4.21 -0.30 -1.05
C GLY A 68 -5.23 -1.11 -1.86
N LEU A 69 -6.31 -1.61 -1.26
CA LEU A 69 -7.43 -2.21 -2.01
C LEU A 69 -8.14 -1.22 -2.93
N VAL A 70 -8.05 0.06 -2.58
CA VAL A 70 -8.74 1.16 -3.26
C VAL A 70 -7.69 2.18 -3.70
N SER A 71 -7.80 2.69 -4.93
CA SER A 71 -6.87 3.69 -5.45
C SER A 71 -6.93 4.98 -4.63
N ARG A 72 -5.83 5.75 -4.63
CA ARG A 72 -5.76 7.08 -4.04
C ARG A 72 -5.21 8.04 -5.08
N PRO A 73 -6.04 8.95 -5.64
CA PRO A 73 -7.45 9.18 -5.32
C PRO A 73 -8.39 8.04 -5.78
N PHE A 74 -9.48 7.83 -5.04
CA PHE A 74 -10.56 6.90 -5.39
C PHE A 74 -11.69 7.66 -6.06
N THR A 75 -12.37 7.10 -7.06
CA THR A 75 -13.49 7.79 -7.72
C THR A 75 -14.81 7.13 -7.38
N LEU A 76 -15.74 7.90 -6.81
CA LEU A 76 -17.13 7.53 -6.62
C LEU A 76 -18.02 8.38 -7.55
N VAL A 77 -18.81 7.72 -8.39
CA VAL A 77 -19.76 8.38 -9.29
C VAL A 77 -21.20 8.07 -8.85
N THR A 78 -21.99 9.11 -8.61
CA THR A 78 -23.41 9.05 -8.27
C THR A 78 -24.21 10.05 -9.10
N TYR A 79 -25.54 10.10 -8.93
CA TYR A 79 -26.42 10.95 -9.73
C TYR A 79 -27.35 11.78 -8.84
N GLY A 80 -27.45 13.07 -9.16
CA GLY A 80 -28.36 14.01 -8.52
C GLY A 80 -29.82 13.81 -8.91
N GLU A 81 -30.71 14.58 -8.26
CA GLU A 81 -32.15 14.56 -8.59
C GLU A 81 -32.45 15.04 -10.01
N ASP A 82 -31.61 15.92 -10.54
CA ASP A 82 -31.59 16.42 -11.92
C ASP A 82 -31.04 15.38 -12.92
N GLY A 83 -30.59 14.22 -12.45
CA GLY A 83 -29.93 13.20 -13.26
C GLY A 83 -28.49 13.54 -13.63
N ALA A 84 -27.94 14.66 -13.15
CA ALA A 84 -26.57 15.04 -13.41
C ALA A 84 -25.60 14.12 -12.67
N ARG A 85 -24.53 13.74 -13.37
CA ARG A 85 -23.43 12.95 -12.80
C ARG A 85 -22.69 13.77 -11.75
N ARG A 86 -22.46 13.17 -10.59
CA ARG A 86 -21.66 13.70 -9.49
C ARG A 86 -20.45 12.79 -9.31
N GLU A 87 -19.26 13.38 -9.43
CA GLU A 87 -17.99 12.71 -9.21
C GLU A 87 -17.41 13.20 -7.89
N GLU A 88 -17.12 12.27 -7.00
CA GLU A 88 -16.52 12.53 -5.69
C GLU A 88 -15.28 11.65 -5.48
N HIS A 89 -14.35 12.14 -4.67
CA HIS A 89 -13.17 11.37 -4.27
C HIS A 89 -13.15 11.13 -2.76
N PRO A 90 -14.06 10.29 -2.24
CA PRO A 90 -14.18 10.11 -0.81
C PRO A 90 -12.92 9.45 -0.23
N PHE A 91 -12.54 9.87 0.99
CA PHE A 91 -11.51 9.19 1.74
C PHE A 91 -12.02 7.80 2.16
N VAL A 92 -11.42 6.75 1.59
CA VAL A 92 -11.68 5.37 1.98
C VAL A 92 -10.64 4.94 3.00
N GLN A 93 -11.13 4.55 4.17
CA GLN A 93 -10.33 4.00 5.24
C GLN A 93 -9.73 2.64 4.80
N ASP A 94 -8.39 2.52 4.76
CA ASP A 94 -7.69 1.29 4.30
C ASP A 94 -7.07 0.46 5.44
N ASP A 95 -7.20 0.89 6.69
CA ASP A 95 -6.64 0.22 7.86
C ASP A 95 -7.64 -0.71 8.55
N CYS A 96 -8.80 -0.96 7.94
CA CYS A 96 -9.88 -1.74 8.51
C CYS A 96 -10.23 -3.03 7.74
N PHE A 97 -9.53 -3.31 6.63
CA PHE A 97 -9.65 -4.57 5.87
C PHE A 97 -8.46 -5.48 6.12
N TYR A 98 -8.73 -6.76 6.35
CA TYR A 98 -7.75 -7.72 6.78
C TYR A 98 -7.88 -9.04 6.02
N GLN A 99 -6.74 -9.68 5.82
CA GLN A 99 -6.63 -11.02 5.26
C GLN A 99 -5.67 -11.86 6.12
N GLY A 100 -5.81 -13.18 6.10
CA GLY A 100 -4.91 -14.07 6.82
C GLY A 100 -5.45 -15.48 6.99
N GLU A 101 -5.12 -16.10 8.12
CA GLU A 101 -5.31 -17.53 8.34
C GLU A 101 -5.80 -17.84 9.76
N VAL A 102 -6.34 -19.04 9.94
CA VAL A 102 -6.70 -19.60 11.25
C VAL A 102 -5.50 -20.35 11.82
N GLN A 103 -5.06 -19.95 13.02
CA GLN A 103 -3.93 -20.57 13.71
C GLN A 103 -4.16 -22.07 13.91
N GLY A 104 -3.16 -22.87 13.52
CA GLY A 104 -3.23 -24.34 13.62
C GLY A 104 -4.09 -25.00 12.54
N SER A 105 -4.53 -24.26 11.52
CA SER A 105 -5.26 -24.80 10.36
C SER A 105 -4.53 -24.42 9.06
N PRO A 106 -3.50 -25.18 8.65
CA PRO A 106 -2.77 -24.93 7.40
C PRO A 106 -3.71 -24.86 6.20
N GLY A 107 -3.50 -23.89 5.31
CA GLY A 107 -4.35 -23.68 4.14
C GLY A 107 -5.73 -23.08 4.41
N SER A 108 -6.00 -22.63 5.64
CA SER A 108 -7.19 -21.81 5.91
C SER A 108 -7.01 -20.39 5.37
N LEU A 109 -8.11 -19.80 4.92
CA LEU A 109 -8.15 -18.43 4.41
C LEU A 109 -9.19 -17.63 5.18
N VAL A 110 -8.85 -16.40 5.54
CA VAL A 110 -9.72 -15.50 6.28
C VAL A 110 -9.63 -14.13 5.63
N ALA A 111 -10.78 -13.54 5.29
CA ALA A 111 -10.85 -12.16 4.82
C ALA A 111 -11.98 -11.44 5.54
N LEU A 112 -11.64 -10.38 6.28
CA LEU A 112 -12.54 -9.68 7.19
C LEU A 112 -12.42 -8.16 7.06
N GLY A 113 -13.56 -7.48 7.15
CA GLY A 113 -13.69 -6.05 7.37
C GLY A 113 -14.04 -5.73 8.82
N THR A 114 -13.46 -4.65 9.32
CA THR A 114 -13.73 -4.03 10.63
C THR A 114 -14.21 -2.59 10.47
N CYS A 115 -14.55 -2.17 9.25
CA CYS A 115 -14.84 -0.78 8.84
C CYS A 115 -16.20 -0.24 9.37
N GLY A 116 -16.59 -0.68 10.56
CA GLY A 116 -17.85 -0.37 11.23
C GLY A 116 -17.90 -1.04 12.60
N ARG A 117 -19.11 -1.27 13.12
CA ARG A 117 -19.26 -1.95 14.41
C ARG A 117 -19.17 -3.48 14.22
N GLY A 118 -18.00 -4.04 14.49
CA GLY A 118 -17.75 -5.49 14.52
C GLY A 118 -17.11 -6.07 13.26
N LEU A 119 -16.90 -7.40 13.25
CA LEU A 119 -16.33 -8.16 12.15
C LEU A 119 -17.36 -8.54 11.10
N ARG A 120 -17.00 -8.39 9.82
CA ARG A 120 -17.76 -8.89 8.66
C ARG A 120 -16.83 -9.64 7.72
N GLY A 121 -17.25 -10.76 7.15
CA GLY A 121 -16.50 -11.42 6.08
C GLY A 121 -16.57 -12.95 6.15
N VAL A 122 -15.54 -13.61 5.64
CA VAL A 122 -15.58 -15.06 5.35
C VAL A 122 -14.34 -15.77 5.90
N LEU A 123 -14.55 -16.98 6.42
CA LEU A 123 -13.53 -17.89 6.89
C LEU A 123 -13.66 -19.22 6.14
N TRP A 124 -12.59 -19.61 5.45
CA TRP A 124 -12.43 -20.92 4.84
C TRP A 124 -11.55 -21.79 5.70
N VAL A 125 -12.12 -22.86 6.23
CA VAL A 125 -11.40 -23.87 7.01
C VAL A 125 -11.69 -25.27 6.46
N GLU A 126 -10.97 -26.27 6.97
CA GLU A 126 -11.17 -27.67 6.57
C GLU A 126 -12.62 -28.14 6.81
N GLY A 127 -13.27 -27.63 7.87
CA GLY A 127 -14.65 -27.97 8.25
C GLY A 127 -15.77 -27.25 7.48
N GLY A 128 -15.43 -26.40 6.50
CA GLY A 128 -16.40 -25.68 5.66
C GLY A 128 -16.15 -24.17 5.58
N ILE A 129 -17.09 -23.47 4.94
CA ILE A 129 -17.08 -22.02 4.77
C ILE A 129 -17.98 -21.38 5.83
N TYR A 130 -17.47 -20.36 6.51
CA TYR A 130 -18.20 -19.63 7.54
C TYR A 130 -18.29 -18.15 7.19
N GLU A 131 -19.50 -17.60 7.21
CA GLU A 131 -19.72 -16.15 7.11
C GLU A 131 -19.95 -15.56 8.49
N ILE A 132 -19.25 -14.48 8.81
CA ILE A 132 -19.43 -13.72 10.05
C ILE A 132 -20.03 -12.35 9.76
N GLU A 133 -21.03 -11.96 10.55
CA GLU A 133 -21.58 -10.60 10.52
C GLU A 133 -22.02 -10.14 11.92
N PRO A 134 -21.97 -8.83 12.22
CA PRO A 134 -22.35 -8.31 13.52
C PRO A 134 -23.87 -8.36 13.70
N ILE A 135 -24.32 -8.68 14.91
CA ILE A 135 -25.72 -8.53 15.29
C ILE A 135 -26.03 -7.03 15.37
N PRO A 136 -27.04 -6.53 14.61
CA PRO A 136 -27.36 -5.11 14.60
C PRO A 136 -27.70 -4.60 16.01
N ASN A 137 -27.07 -3.48 16.39
CA ASN A 137 -27.31 -2.77 17.67
C ASN A 137 -27.05 -3.58 18.95
N ASP A 138 -26.28 -4.67 18.88
CA ASP A 138 -25.98 -5.47 20.07
C ASP A 138 -24.89 -4.82 20.96
N PRO A 139 -25.16 -4.58 22.26
CA PRO A 139 -24.20 -3.96 23.16
C PRO A 139 -23.04 -4.89 23.54
N ALA A 140 -23.22 -6.21 23.43
CA ALA A 140 -22.21 -7.21 23.77
C ALA A 140 -21.27 -7.56 22.60
N PHE A 141 -21.38 -6.84 21.46
CA PHE A 141 -20.60 -7.08 20.25
C PHE A 141 -20.67 -8.55 19.79
N ARG A 142 -21.86 -9.14 19.86
CA ARG A 142 -22.13 -10.49 19.35
C ARG A 142 -22.20 -10.51 17.82
N HIS A 143 -21.86 -11.65 17.23
CA HIS A 143 -21.84 -11.90 15.80
C HIS A 143 -22.63 -13.16 15.46
N PHE A 144 -23.35 -13.12 14.34
CA PHE A 144 -23.82 -14.35 13.70
C PHE A 144 -22.67 -14.98 12.94
N LEU A 145 -22.55 -16.30 13.07
CA LEU A 145 -21.66 -17.12 12.28
C LEU A 145 -22.49 -18.17 11.55
N TYR A 146 -22.55 -18.09 10.22
CA TYR A 146 -23.30 -19.01 9.37
C TYR A 146 -22.35 -20.04 8.78
N ARG A 147 -22.69 -21.32 8.89
CA ARG A 147 -22.02 -22.38 8.13
C ARG A 147 -22.71 -22.53 6.79
N MET A 148 -21.91 -22.45 5.74
CA MET A 148 -22.35 -22.51 4.35
C MET A 148 -22.10 -23.91 3.80
N GLU A 149 -23.07 -24.51 3.12
CA GLU A 149 -22.86 -25.70 2.30
C GLU A 149 -23.66 -25.59 0.99
N ALA A 150 -23.12 -26.17 -0.09
CA ALA A 150 -23.82 -26.27 -1.37
C ALA A 150 -24.97 -27.29 -1.25
N ALA A 151 -26.20 -26.85 -1.56
CA ALA A 151 -27.31 -27.78 -1.74
C ALA A 151 -27.00 -28.69 -2.93
N HIS A 152 -26.97 -30.01 -2.71
CA HIS A 152 -26.71 -30.97 -3.77
C HIS A 152 -27.93 -31.03 -4.71
N SER A 153 -27.91 -30.21 -5.76
CA SER A 153 -28.89 -30.27 -6.85
C SER A 153 -28.18 -30.20 -8.20
N PRO A 154 -28.33 -31.22 -9.07
CA PRO A 154 -27.85 -31.15 -10.45
C PRO A 154 -28.56 -30.08 -11.31
N MET A 155 -29.60 -29.43 -10.77
CA MET A 155 -30.31 -28.31 -11.42
C MET A 155 -29.95 -26.93 -10.82
N GLY A 156 -28.85 -26.82 -10.06
CA GLY A 156 -28.43 -25.57 -9.45
C GLY A 156 -28.07 -24.46 -10.45
N PRO A 157 -27.84 -23.22 -9.95
CA PRO A 157 -27.42 -22.10 -10.77
C PRO A 157 -26.05 -22.35 -11.43
N THR A 158 -25.84 -21.78 -12.61
CA THR A 158 -24.65 -21.99 -13.46
C THR A 158 -24.05 -20.67 -13.93
N CYS A 159 -22.83 -20.72 -14.45
CA CYS A 159 -22.27 -19.63 -15.25
C CYS A 159 -23.08 -19.47 -16.55
N GLY A 160 -23.13 -18.24 -17.07
CA GLY A 160 -23.75 -17.93 -18.36
C GLY A 160 -22.91 -18.31 -19.58
N LEU A 161 -21.64 -18.69 -19.39
CA LEU A 161 -20.71 -19.04 -20.48
C LEU A 161 -20.96 -20.48 -20.95
N THR A 162 -22.08 -20.68 -21.63
CA THR A 162 -22.43 -21.98 -22.22
C THR A 162 -21.52 -22.31 -23.41
N PRO A 163 -21.46 -23.58 -23.87
CA PRO A 163 -20.73 -23.92 -25.09
C PRO A 163 -21.14 -23.10 -26.31
N GLU A 164 -22.42 -22.78 -26.45
CA GLU A 164 -22.95 -21.93 -27.53
C GLU A 164 -22.47 -20.48 -27.39
N GLU A 165 -22.48 -19.93 -26.18
CA GLU A 165 -21.99 -18.57 -25.93
C GLU A 165 -20.47 -18.48 -26.12
N LEU A 166 -19.70 -19.49 -25.68
CA LEU A 166 -18.27 -19.57 -25.95
C LEU A 166 -18.00 -19.61 -27.46
N GLN A 167 -18.79 -20.35 -28.22
CA GLN A 167 -18.68 -20.38 -29.68
C GLN A 167 -19.05 -19.04 -30.32
N TYR A 168 -20.06 -18.35 -29.78
CA TYR A 168 -20.42 -17.00 -30.20
C TYR A 168 -19.27 -16.02 -29.96
N GLN A 169 -18.66 -16.03 -28.76
CA GLN A 169 -17.50 -15.20 -28.41
C GLN A 169 -16.30 -15.45 -29.32
N LYS A 170 -16.01 -16.71 -29.66
CA LYS A 170 -14.96 -17.05 -30.64
C LYS A 170 -15.18 -16.41 -32.01
N GLY A 171 -16.42 -16.08 -32.38
CA GLY A 171 -16.74 -15.46 -33.66
C GLY A 171 -16.23 -14.02 -33.81
N PHE A 172 -16.02 -13.29 -32.71
CA PHE A 172 -15.64 -11.87 -32.75
C PHE A 172 -14.47 -11.48 -31.85
N LEU A 173 -14.03 -12.35 -30.93
CA LEU A 173 -12.84 -12.12 -30.10
C LEU A 173 -11.58 -12.66 -30.82
N PRO A 174 -10.67 -11.78 -31.31
CA PRO A 174 -9.56 -12.20 -32.17
C PRO A 174 -8.56 -13.15 -31.51
N TRP A 175 -8.26 -12.96 -30.21
CA TRP A 175 -7.31 -13.78 -29.47
C TRP A 175 -7.80 -15.21 -29.22
N LEU A 176 -9.11 -15.47 -29.30
CA LEU A 176 -9.65 -16.83 -29.22
C LEU A 176 -9.51 -17.61 -30.53
N GLN A 177 -9.16 -16.94 -31.63
CA GLN A 177 -8.93 -17.53 -32.95
C GLN A 177 -7.44 -17.74 -33.26
N ALA A 178 -6.54 -17.13 -32.50
CA ALA A 178 -5.11 -17.24 -32.73
C ALA A 178 -4.60 -18.67 -32.50
N PRO A 179 -3.72 -19.21 -33.36
CA PRO A 179 -3.08 -20.50 -33.11
C PRO A 179 -2.26 -20.43 -31.81
N LEU A 180 -2.28 -21.52 -31.03
CA LEU A 180 -1.44 -21.65 -29.84
C LEU A 180 0.02 -21.44 -30.26
N VAL A 181 0.66 -20.41 -29.71
CA VAL A 181 2.07 -20.12 -29.95
C VAL A 181 2.90 -21.29 -29.41
N ASP A 182 3.93 -21.68 -30.16
CA ASP A 182 4.82 -22.81 -29.85
C ASP A 182 5.31 -22.78 -28.39
N GLU A 183 5.18 -23.92 -27.69
CA GLU A 183 5.41 -24.04 -26.25
C GLU A 183 6.85 -23.63 -25.84
N GLU A 184 7.80 -23.65 -26.77
CA GLU A 184 9.22 -23.47 -26.50
C GLU A 184 9.62 -22.02 -26.14
N TYR A 185 8.82 -21.00 -26.50
CA TYR A 185 9.13 -19.59 -26.20
C TYR A 185 8.47 -19.06 -24.91
N VAL A 186 7.37 -19.66 -24.45
CA VAL A 186 6.57 -19.14 -23.31
C VAL A 186 7.10 -19.65 -21.95
N LEU A 187 7.80 -20.78 -21.93
CA LEU A 187 8.25 -21.44 -20.68
C LEU A 187 9.53 -20.81 -20.07
N LYS A 188 10.16 -19.80 -20.70
CA LYS A 188 11.36 -19.14 -20.15
C LYS A 188 11.09 -18.20 -18.97
N GLU A 189 9.83 -17.85 -18.69
CA GLU A 189 9.45 -16.94 -17.59
C GLU A 189 8.40 -17.54 -16.65
N TRP A 190 8.62 -18.78 -16.18
CA TRP A 190 7.75 -19.52 -15.25
C TRP A 190 7.51 -18.89 -13.86
N TRP A 191 7.89 -17.64 -13.63
CA TRP A 191 7.78 -17.04 -12.31
C TRP A 191 6.47 -16.27 -12.17
N THR A 192 5.68 -16.69 -11.17
CA THR A 192 4.39 -16.10 -10.80
C THR A 192 4.61 -14.73 -10.17
N HIS A 193 4.88 -13.74 -11.01
CA HIS A 193 4.94 -12.35 -10.57
C HIS A 193 3.58 -11.88 -10.10
N ILE A 194 3.59 -10.95 -9.15
CA ILE A 194 2.36 -10.29 -8.75
C ILE A 194 1.80 -9.52 -9.94
N ARG A 195 0.54 -9.79 -10.29
CA ARG A 195 -0.24 -9.05 -11.29
C ARG A 195 -1.29 -8.19 -10.59
N TYR A 196 -1.57 -7.03 -11.14
CA TYR A 196 -2.40 -6.01 -10.53
C TYR A 196 -3.60 -5.73 -11.43
N VAL A 197 -4.80 -6.08 -10.99
CA VAL A 197 -6.04 -5.85 -11.74
C VAL A 197 -6.72 -4.59 -11.23
N LYS A 198 -6.83 -3.58 -12.09
CA LYS A 198 -7.53 -2.32 -11.82
C LYS A 198 -8.99 -2.44 -12.25
N ILE A 199 -9.89 -2.58 -11.29
CA ILE A 199 -11.32 -2.87 -11.52
C ILE A 199 -12.15 -1.62 -11.26
N VAL A 200 -13.13 -1.39 -12.14
CA VAL A 200 -14.27 -0.52 -11.85
C VAL A 200 -15.50 -1.37 -11.62
N VAL A 201 -16.21 -1.11 -10.51
CA VAL A 201 -17.48 -1.76 -10.23
C VAL A 201 -18.61 -0.78 -10.51
N VAL A 202 -19.65 -1.26 -11.17
CA VAL A 202 -20.89 -0.52 -11.41
C VAL A 202 -22.01 -1.21 -10.66
N VAL A 203 -22.77 -0.48 -9.85
CA VAL A 203 -23.89 -1.02 -9.08
C VAL A 203 -25.19 -0.49 -9.64
N ASP A 204 -26.09 -1.41 -9.98
CA ASP A 204 -27.39 -1.06 -10.56
C ASP A 204 -28.31 -0.36 -9.54
N ASN A 205 -29.31 0.33 -10.06
CA ASN A 205 -30.27 1.09 -9.27
C ASN A 205 -31.06 0.21 -8.31
N VAL A 206 -31.45 -0.99 -8.74
CA VAL A 206 -32.27 -1.87 -7.90
C VAL A 206 -31.44 -2.36 -6.72
N ARG A 207 -30.15 -2.72 -6.93
CA ARG A 207 -29.23 -3.03 -5.83
C ARG A 207 -29.05 -1.85 -4.88
N PHE A 208 -28.86 -0.64 -5.40
CA PHE A 208 -28.77 0.58 -4.57
C PHE A 208 -30.02 0.79 -3.70
N VAL A 209 -31.21 0.61 -4.27
CA VAL A 209 -32.49 0.69 -3.52
C VAL A 209 -32.56 -0.39 -2.43
N ARG A 210 -32.09 -1.60 -2.71
CA ARG A 210 -32.04 -2.72 -1.75
C ARG A 210 -31.04 -2.49 -0.62
N SER A 211 -30.00 -1.68 -0.84
CA SER A 211 -29.09 -1.20 0.20
C SER A 211 -29.63 0.00 1.00
N GLY A 212 -30.95 0.23 0.97
CA GLY A 212 -31.59 1.33 1.69
C GLY A 212 -31.26 2.71 1.13
N ARG A 213 -30.88 2.80 -0.17
CA ARG A 213 -30.44 4.03 -0.84
C ARG A 213 -29.26 4.71 -0.13
N ASN A 214 -28.35 3.90 0.43
CA ASN A 214 -27.20 4.38 1.18
C ASN A 214 -25.90 4.13 0.40
N GLU A 215 -25.30 5.19 -0.12
CA GLU A 215 -24.05 5.15 -0.91
C GLU A 215 -22.88 4.59 -0.10
N SER A 216 -22.78 4.94 1.18
CA SER A 216 -21.73 4.44 2.07
C SER A 216 -21.86 2.93 2.32
N GLU A 217 -23.10 2.43 2.39
CA GLU A 217 -23.37 0.99 2.56
C GLU A 217 -23.03 0.21 1.28
N VAL A 218 -23.36 0.73 0.10
CA VAL A 218 -22.96 0.13 -1.18
C VAL A 218 -21.44 0.13 -1.33
N LEU A 219 -20.78 1.25 -1.06
CA LEU A 219 -19.32 1.35 -1.11
C LEU A 219 -18.65 0.33 -0.19
N ARG A 220 -19.14 0.21 1.06
CA ARG A 220 -18.63 -0.77 2.03
C ARG A 220 -18.78 -2.20 1.51
N GLN A 221 -19.97 -2.57 1.01
CA GLN A 221 -20.23 -3.91 0.47
C GLN A 221 -19.34 -4.23 -0.72
N VAL A 222 -19.14 -3.28 -1.65
CA VAL A 222 -18.25 -3.48 -2.79
C VAL A 222 -16.81 -3.69 -2.33
N ILE A 223 -16.29 -2.88 -1.40
CA ILE A 223 -14.91 -3.08 -0.91
C ILE A 223 -14.78 -4.41 -0.15
N GLU A 224 -15.80 -4.86 0.58
CA GLU A 224 -15.80 -6.19 1.19
C GLU A 224 -15.70 -7.31 0.15
N VAL A 225 -16.49 -7.23 -0.92
CA VAL A 225 -16.40 -8.19 -2.04
C VAL A 225 -15.01 -8.19 -2.66
N ILE A 226 -14.44 -7.01 -2.93
CA ILE A 226 -13.09 -6.89 -3.49
C ILE A 226 -12.02 -7.42 -2.52
N ASN A 227 -12.09 -7.09 -1.24
CA ASN A 227 -11.14 -7.59 -0.22
C ASN A 227 -11.14 -9.11 -0.14
N ILE A 228 -12.33 -9.71 -0.17
CA ILE A 228 -12.47 -11.15 -0.05
C ILE A 228 -12.08 -11.84 -1.38
N GLY A 229 -12.48 -11.28 -2.53
CA GLY A 229 -12.04 -11.77 -3.84
C GLY A 229 -10.52 -11.69 -4.01
N ASP A 230 -9.88 -10.61 -3.57
CA ASP A 230 -8.42 -10.43 -3.57
C ASP A 230 -7.71 -11.55 -2.80
N SER A 231 -8.27 -11.97 -1.67
CA SER A 231 -7.72 -13.10 -0.89
C SER A 231 -7.76 -14.44 -1.62
N LEU A 232 -8.76 -14.65 -2.50
CA LEU A 232 -8.84 -15.86 -3.32
C LEU A 232 -7.85 -15.82 -4.49
N TYR A 233 -7.61 -14.64 -5.05
CA TYR A 233 -6.66 -14.39 -6.13
C TYR A 233 -5.19 -14.40 -5.71
N GLU A 234 -4.89 -14.34 -4.41
CA GLU A 234 -3.53 -14.52 -3.86
C GLU A 234 -2.91 -15.85 -4.34
N GLN A 235 -3.72 -16.89 -4.52
CA GLN A 235 -3.32 -18.19 -5.08
C GLN A 235 -2.67 -18.09 -6.46
N LEU A 236 -3.07 -17.11 -7.28
CA LEU A 236 -2.56 -16.87 -8.63
C LEU A 236 -1.53 -15.73 -8.68
N SER A 237 -1.09 -15.22 -7.51
CA SER A 237 -0.30 -13.99 -7.42
C SER A 237 -1.01 -12.79 -8.09
N VAL A 238 -2.32 -12.69 -7.94
CA VAL A 238 -3.11 -11.55 -8.47
C VAL A 238 -3.59 -10.69 -7.31
N GLN A 239 -3.37 -9.38 -7.40
CA GLN A 239 -3.89 -8.38 -6.48
C GLN A 239 -4.94 -7.52 -7.18
N LEU A 240 -6.07 -7.31 -6.52
CA LEU A 240 -7.17 -6.48 -7.00
C LEU A 240 -7.07 -5.06 -6.44
N PHE A 241 -7.42 -4.09 -7.29
CA PHE A 241 -7.50 -2.68 -6.96
C PHE A 241 -8.82 -2.12 -7.47
N LEU A 242 -9.67 -1.66 -6.56
CA LEU A 242 -10.86 -0.91 -6.90
C LEU A 242 -10.44 0.53 -7.24
N VAL A 243 -10.41 0.87 -8.53
CA VAL A 243 -10.00 2.21 -9.00
C VAL A 243 -11.19 3.17 -9.14
N GLY A 244 -12.40 2.64 -9.19
CA GLY A 244 -13.62 3.43 -9.16
C GLY A 244 -14.88 2.63 -8.88
N LEU A 245 -15.90 3.31 -8.37
CA LEU A 245 -17.24 2.79 -8.16
C LEU A 245 -18.25 3.75 -8.79
N GLU A 246 -19.16 3.21 -9.58
CA GLU A 246 -20.30 3.97 -10.09
C GLU A 246 -21.61 3.37 -9.60
N ILE A 247 -22.43 4.18 -8.94
CA ILE A 247 -23.73 3.77 -8.41
C ILE A 247 -24.80 4.46 -9.23
N TRP A 248 -25.64 3.70 -9.90
CA TRP A 248 -26.79 4.22 -10.65
C TRP A 248 -27.92 4.61 -9.69
N THR A 249 -27.74 5.70 -8.94
CA THR A 249 -28.63 6.11 -7.84
C THR A 249 -30.03 6.52 -8.28
N LYS A 250 -30.20 6.97 -9.53
CA LYS A 250 -31.49 7.44 -10.07
C LYS A 250 -32.22 6.38 -10.89
N SER A 251 -31.57 5.82 -11.91
CA SER A 251 -32.12 4.79 -12.81
C SER A 251 -30.98 4.02 -13.49
N ASN A 252 -31.28 2.83 -14.00
CA ASN A 252 -30.33 2.07 -14.79
C ASN A 252 -30.08 2.75 -16.15
N PHE A 253 -28.81 2.83 -16.58
CA PHE A 253 -28.43 3.39 -17.89
C PHE A 253 -28.49 2.36 -19.02
N ILE A 254 -28.71 1.09 -18.68
CA ILE A 254 -28.95 0.00 -19.61
C ILE A 254 -30.24 -0.72 -19.22
N ASN A 255 -30.83 -1.42 -20.18
CA ASN A 255 -31.98 -2.29 -19.91
C ASN A 255 -31.51 -3.65 -19.41
N ILE A 256 -31.51 -3.85 -18.09
CA ILE A 256 -31.17 -5.12 -17.45
C ILE A 256 -32.38 -6.06 -17.56
N THR A 257 -32.31 -7.01 -18.50
CA THR A 257 -33.35 -8.01 -18.75
C THR A 257 -33.03 -9.34 -18.06
N ASN A 258 -33.94 -10.33 -18.10
CA ASN A 258 -33.68 -11.68 -17.58
C ASN A 258 -32.62 -12.48 -18.40
N SER A 259 -32.16 -11.97 -19.54
CA SER A 259 -31.07 -12.58 -20.31
C SER A 259 -29.72 -11.98 -19.92
N VAL A 260 -28.82 -12.82 -19.39
CA VAL A 260 -27.46 -12.39 -19.03
C VAL A 260 -26.64 -11.96 -20.25
N ASN A 261 -26.79 -12.65 -21.40
CA ASN A 261 -26.07 -12.31 -22.64
C ASN A 261 -26.47 -10.91 -23.14
N LYS A 262 -27.77 -10.59 -23.11
CA LYS A 262 -28.24 -9.24 -23.45
C LYS A 262 -27.74 -8.19 -22.46
N ALA A 263 -27.77 -8.50 -21.16
CA ALA A 263 -27.28 -7.60 -20.12
C ALA A 263 -25.77 -7.31 -20.29
N LEU A 264 -24.94 -8.34 -20.52
CA LEU A 264 -23.51 -8.19 -20.78
C LEU A 264 -23.25 -7.38 -22.05
N GLY A 265 -23.96 -7.68 -23.13
CA GLY A 265 -23.83 -6.94 -24.39
C GLY A 265 -24.18 -5.46 -24.25
N ASP A 266 -25.27 -5.13 -23.55
CA ASP A 266 -25.69 -3.74 -23.34
C ASP A 266 -24.78 -3.02 -22.33
N PHE A 267 -24.33 -3.71 -21.27
CA PHE A 267 -23.35 -3.17 -20.32
C PHE A 267 -22.02 -2.86 -20.99
N ASN A 268 -21.49 -3.76 -21.83
CA ASN A 268 -20.24 -3.55 -22.54
C ASN A 268 -20.32 -2.39 -23.54
N LYS A 269 -21.45 -2.24 -24.25
CA LYS A 269 -21.70 -1.08 -25.13
C LYS A 269 -21.64 0.22 -24.34
N TRP A 270 -22.34 0.28 -23.20
CA TRP A 270 -22.32 1.45 -22.31
C TRP A 270 -20.93 1.69 -21.70
N ARG A 271 -20.22 0.64 -21.27
CA ARG A 271 -18.86 0.73 -20.73
C ARG A 271 -17.92 1.35 -21.75
N LYS A 272 -17.98 0.88 -23.00
CA LYS A 272 -17.15 1.37 -24.10
C LYS A 272 -17.46 2.83 -24.47
N SER A 273 -18.74 3.22 -24.53
CA SER A 273 -19.14 4.55 -24.99
C SER A 273 -19.07 5.63 -23.91
N ASP A 274 -19.31 5.29 -22.65
CA ASP A 274 -19.43 6.26 -21.56
C ASP A 274 -18.37 6.08 -20.46
N LEU A 275 -18.20 4.87 -19.91
CA LEU A 275 -17.32 4.66 -18.74
C LEU A 275 -15.82 4.69 -19.08
N TYR A 276 -15.39 3.89 -20.06
CA TYR A 276 -13.99 3.72 -20.43
C TYR A 276 -13.31 5.03 -20.87
N PRO A 277 -13.96 5.95 -21.63
CA PRO A 277 -13.37 7.25 -21.96
C PRO A 277 -13.06 8.12 -20.75
N ARG A 278 -13.86 8.03 -19.68
CA ARG A 278 -13.77 8.93 -18.51
C ARG A 278 -13.15 8.32 -17.27
N MET A 279 -13.06 7.00 -17.19
CA MET A 279 -12.50 6.26 -16.06
C MET A 279 -11.74 5.04 -16.58
N ARG A 280 -10.40 5.13 -16.65
CA ARG A 280 -9.57 4.04 -17.19
C ARG A 280 -9.51 2.86 -16.22
N HIS A 281 -9.61 1.64 -16.75
CA HIS A 281 -9.62 0.39 -15.98
C HIS A 281 -9.17 -0.79 -16.83
N ASP A 282 -8.78 -1.89 -16.17
CA ASP A 282 -8.38 -3.14 -16.84
C ASP A 282 -9.59 -4.03 -17.14
N THR A 283 -10.63 -3.97 -16.30
CA THR A 283 -11.95 -4.57 -16.52
C THR A 283 -13.01 -3.84 -15.69
N ALA A 284 -14.28 -3.93 -16.12
CA ALA A 284 -15.42 -3.42 -15.37
C ALA A 284 -16.48 -4.50 -15.12
N HIS A 285 -17.00 -4.54 -13.90
CA HIS A 285 -18.04 -5.50 -13.49
C HIS A 285 -19.33 -4.76 -13.13
N LEU A 286 -20.47 -5.24 -13.65
CA LEU A 286 -21.79 -4.78 -13.25
C LEU A 286 -22.36 -5.70 -12.17
N PHE A 287 -22.56 -5.16 -10.97
CA PHE A 287 -23.26 -5.83 -9.89
C PHE A 287 -24.75 -5.50 -9.98
N ALA A 288 -25.52 -6.44 -10.54
CA ALA A 288 -26.93 -6.25 -10.83
C ALA A 288 -27.83 -7.03 -9.86
N TYR A 289 -28.81 -6.36 -9.25
CA TYR A 289 -29.89 -7.05 -8.56
C TYR A 289 -30.89 -7.65 -9.57
N GLN A 290 -30.50 -8.74 -10.23
CA GLN A 290 -31.30 -9.40 -11.26
C GLN A 290 -31.05 -10.91 -11.24
N SER A 291 -32.10 -11.71 -11.29
CA SER A 291 -32.00 -13.14 -11.60
C SER A 291 -32.01 -13.33 -13.11
N PHE A 292 -30.98 -13.98 -13.67
CA PHE A 292 -30.89 -14.27 -15.10
C PHE A 292 -31.32 -15.72 -15.40
N GLY A 293 -32.41 -16.16 -14.76
CA GLY A 293 -32.82 -17.56 -14.77
C GLY A 293 -31.84 -18.41 -13.97
N ARG A 294 -31.14 -19.32 -14.64
CA ARG A 294 -30.11 -20.15 -13.99
C ARG A 294 -28.73 -19.50 -13.96
N SER A 295 -28.50 -18.48 -14.79
CA SER A 295 -27.18 -17.86 -14.91
C SER A 295 -26.88 -16.92 -13.75
N LEU A 296 -25.73 -17.10 -13.12
CA LEU A 296 -25.24 -16.25 -12.03
C LEU A 296 -24.41 -15.06 -12.49
N GLY A 297 -23.74 -15.22 -13.62
CA GLY A 297 -22.91 -14.18 -14.21
C GLY A 297 -22.53 -14.54 -15.64
N LEU A 298 -21.92 -13.58 -16.32
CA LEU A 298 -21.27 -13.80 -17.61
C LEU A 298 -20.19 -12.74 -17.85
N ALA A 299 -19.07 -13.18 -18.39
CA ALA A 299 -17.93 -12.36 -18.75
C ALA A 299 -17.42 -12.66 -20.17
N PHE A 300 -16.78 -11.68 -20.80
CA PHE A 300 -16.02 -11.93 -22.03
C PHE A 300 -14.69 -12.60 -21.72
N LEU A 301 -14.43 -13.76 -22.34
CA LEU A 301 -13.27 -14.61 -22.07
C LEU A 301 -11.96 -13.97 -22.54
N GLY A 302 -10.97 -13.89 -21.65
CA GLY A 302 -9.62 -13.38 -21.94
C GLY A 302 -9.57 -11.90 -22.32
N SER A 303 -10.60 -11.14 -21.95
CA SER A 303 -10.78 -9.76 -22.38
C SER A 303 -10.12 -8.71 -21.49
N VAL A 304 -9.47 -9.11 -20.39
CA VAL A 304 -8.78 -8.15 -19.50
C VAL A 304 -7.79 -7.28 -20.28
N CYS A 305 -7.67 -6.01 -19.88
CA CYS A 305 -6.92 -4.95 -20.59
C CYS A 305 -7.54 -4.47 -21.91
N ASP A 306 -8.53 -5.16 -22.46
CA ASP A 306 -9.10 -4.80 -23.76
C ASP A 306 -10.11 -3.65 -23.66
N SER A 307 -9.85 -2.58 -24.40
CA SER A 307 -10.71 -1.39 -24.42
C SER A 307 -12.13 -1.63 -24.95
N GLN A 308 -12.36 -2.73 -25.68
CA GLN A 308 -13.61 -3.05 -26.37
C GLN A 308 -14.45 -4.07 -25.63
N TRP A 309 -13.84 -5.02 -24.91
CA TRP A 309 -14.54 -6.20 -24.38
C TRP A 309 -14.31 -6.52 -22.90
N ALA A 310 -13.41 -5.83 -22.17
CA ALA A 310 -13.15 -6.07 -20.74
C ALA A 310 -14.36 -5.79 -19.80
N ALA A 311 -15.36 -6.66 -19.80
CA ALA A 311 -16.59 -6.52 -19.05
C ALA A 311 -17.12 -7.86 -18.52
N ALA A 312 -17.84 -7.77 -17.41
CA ALA A 312 -18.61 -8.86 -16.82
C ALA A 312 -19.90 -8.33 -16.15
N VAL A 313 -20.88 -9.22 -16.00
CA VAL A 313 -22.12 -8.97 -15.25
C VAL A 313 -22.27 -10.05 -14.18
N ASP A 314 -22.46 -9.62 -12.94
CA ASP A 314 -22.60 -10.48 -11.77
C ASP A 314 -23.99 -10.30 -11.13
N SER A 315 -24.71 -11.40 -10.90
CA SER A 315 -26.00 -11.39 -10.22
C SER A 315 -25.83 -11.19 -8.71
N PHE A 316 -26.06 -9.96 -8.25
CA PHE A 316 -26.00 -9.58 -6.84
C PHE A 316 -27.40 -9.41 -6.23
N THR A 317 -28.11 -10.52 -6.05
CA THR A 317 -29.43 -10.56 -5.40
C THR A 317 -29.29 -10.72 -3.87
N ASN A 318 -30.34 -11.17 -3.15
CA ASN A 318 -30.30 -11.39 -1.69
C ASN A 318 -29.52 -12.65 -1.27
N ARG A 319 -28.55 -13.08 -2.08
CA ARG A 319 -27.72 -14.25 -1.82
C ARG A 319 -26.70 -13.92 -0.72
N LYS A 320 -26.18 -14.98 -0.10
CA LYS A 320 -25.13 -14.87 0.92
C LYS A 320 -23.83 -14.35 0.29
N LEU A 321 -23.03 -13.67 1.10
CA LEU A 321 -21.89 -12.90 0.63
C LEU A 321 -20.85 -13.79 -0.06
N SER A 322 -20.54 -14.94 0.53
CA SER A 322 -19.64 -15.97 -0.03
C SER A 322 -20.07 -16.43 -1.42
N SER A 323 -21.35 -16.72 -1.62
CA SER A 323 -21.92 -17.14 -2.91
C SER A 323 -21.71 -16.08 -4.01
N PHE A 324 -21.99 -14.82 -3.68
CA PHE A 324 -21.74 -13.72 -4.61
C PHE A 324 -20.25 -13.53 -4.90
N ILE A 325 -19.38 -13.67 -3.90
CA ILE A 325 -17.92 -13.54 -4.08
C ILE A 325 -17.39 -14.62 -5.02
N ILE A 326 -17.83 -15.87 -4.88
CA ILE A 326 -17.42 -16.95 -5.80
C ILE A 326 -17.90 -16.64 -7.22
N THR A 327 -19.10 -16.08 -7.37
CA THR A 327 -19.60 -15.61 -8.69
C THR A 327 -18.67 -14.54 -9.27
N PHE A 328 -18.39 -13.47 -8.53
CA PHE A 328 -17.50 -12.40 -8.96
C PHE A 328 -16.09 -12.91 -9.34
N VAL A 329 -15.50 -13.78 -8.51
CA VAL A 329 -14.17 -14.35 -8.75
C VAL A 329 -14.19 -15.30 -9.95
N HIS A 330 -15.27 -16.03 -10.18
CA HIS A 330 -15.44 -16.87 -11.36
C HIS A 330 -15.49 -16.03 -12.65
N GLU A 331 -16.32 -14.99 -12.68
CA GLU A 331 -16.46 -14.11 -13.85
C GLU A 331 -15.18 -13.31 -14.13
N LEU A 332 -14.49 -12.84 -13.08
CA LEU A 332 -13.18 -12.22 -13.24
C LEU A 332 -12.14 -13.24 -13.76
N GLY A 333 -12.27 -14.52 -13.39
CA GLY A 333 -11.47 -15.62 -13.91
C GLY A 333 -11.61 -15.76 -15.43
N HIS A 334 -12.84 -15.64 -15.95
CA HIS A 334 -13.09 -15.58 -17.38
C HIS A 334 -12.45 -14.36 -18.04
N ASN A 335 -12.55 -13.15 -17.48
CA ASN A 335 -11.81 -12.00 -18.01
C ASN A 335 -10.29 -12.24 -18.03
N LEU A 336 -9.76 -12.98 -17.03
CA LEU A 336 -8.38 -13.44 -16.92
C LEU A 336 -8.06 -14.71 -17.75
N GLY A 337 -8.93 -15.10 -18.67
CA GLY A 337 -8.68 -16.13 -19.68
C GLY A 337 -9.03 -17.56 -19.26
N MET A 338 -9.48 -17.77 -18.02
CA MET A 338 -9.79 -19.11 -17.51
C MET A 338 -11.10 -19.64 -18.10
N ARG A 339 -11.10 -20.89 -18.54
CA ARG A 339 -12.31 -21.61 -18.97
C ARG A 339 -12.86 -22.45 -17.83
N HIS A 340 -14.05 -23.01 -18.03
CA HIS A 340 -14.62 -23.93 -17.05
C HIS A 340 -13.72 -25.16 -16.83
N ASP A 341 -13.75 -25.66 -15.61
CA ASP A 341 -13.05 -26.87 -15.21
C ASP A 341 -13.70 -28.12 -15.81
N GLU A 342 -12.88 -28.90 -16.51
CA GLU A 342 -13.22 -30.22 -17.02
C GLU A 342 -12.99 -31.32 -15.96
N PRO A 343 -13.52 -32.55 -16.12
CA PRO A 343 -13.36 -33.62 -15.12
C PRO A 343 -11.91 -33.98 -14.76
N TYR A 344 -10.96 -33.70 -15.65
CA TYR A 344 -9.54 -33.94 -15.43
C TYR A 344 -8.87 -32.87 -14.57
N CYS A 345 -9.43 -31.65 -14.48
CA CYS A 345 -8.87 -30.56 -13.69
C CYS A 345 -8.94 -30.88 -12.19
N LYS A 346 -7.89 -30.52 -11.44
CA LYS A 346 -7.72 -30.84 -10.02
C LYS A 346 -7.41 -29.60 -9.18
N CYS A 347 -7.98 -29.56 -7.99
CA CYS A 347 -7.63 -28.63 -6.92
C CYS A 347 -7.74 -29.32 -5.55
N ARG A 348 -7.41 -28.61 -4.48
CA ARG A 348 -7.53 -29.10 -3.09
C ARG A 348 -8.97 -29.32 -2.60
N ARG A 349 -9.97 -28.89 -3.38
CA ARG A 349 -11.40 -29.05 -3.10
C ARG A 349 -12.02 -30.03 -4.10
N LYS A 350 -13.24 -30.52 -3.80
CA LYS A 350 -13.97 -31.44 -4.72
C LYS A 350 -14.31 -30.78 -6.06
N ARG A 351 -14.62 -29.49 -6.02
CA ARG A 351 -14.90 -28.64 -7.17
C ARG A 351 -14.20 -27.31 -6.95
N CYS A 352 -13.72 -26.69 -8.02
CA CYS A 352 -12.85 -25.53 -7.98
C CYS A 352 -13.62 -24.29 -8.43
N ILE A 353 -13.04 -23.11 -8.27
CA ILE A 353 -13.71 -21.83 -8.54
C ILE A 353 -14.27 -21.78 -9.96
N MET A 354 -13.56 -22.31 -10.96
CA MET A 354 -13.98 -22.30 -12.37
C MET A 354 -14.93 -23.45 -12.73
N TYR A 355 -15.53 -24.13 -11.76
CA TYR A 355 -16.57 -25.12 -12.05
C TYR A 355 -17.83 -24.43 -12.60
N GLU A 356 -18.47 -25.02 -13.62
CA GLU A 356 -19.61 -24.42 -14.36
C GLU A 356 -20.82 -24.06 -13.46
N THR A 357 -21.05 -24.85 -12.41
CA THR A 357 -22.18 -24.65 -11.48
C THR A 357 -21.72 -24.02 -10.17
N GLU A 358 -22.62 -23.36 -9.45
CA GLU A 358 -22.31 -22.81 -8.12
C GLU A 358 -21.72 -23.88 -7.18
N VAL A 359 -20.60 -23.54 -6.53
CA VAL A 359 -19.89 -24.42 -5.60
C VAL A 359 -19.35 -23.66 -4.39
N ASP A 360 -19.31 -24.36 -3.27
CA ASP A 360 -18.67 -23.93 -2.02
C ASP A 360 -17.17 -24.27 -2.09
N THR A 361 -16.34 -23.30 -2.48
CA THR A 361 -14.91 -23.54 -2.73
C THR A 361 -14.06 -22.29 -2.49
N ASP A 362 -12.75 -22.48 -2.44
CA ASP A 362 -11.74 -21.44 -2.26
C ASP A 362 -10.47 -21.73 -3.08
N ALA A 363 -10.58 -22.58 -4.10
CA ALA A 363 -9.41 -23.09 -4.80
C ALA A 363 -9.60 -22.99 -6.31
N PHE A 364 -8.60 -22.46 -6.99
CA PHE A 364 -8.45 -22.59 -8.43
C PHE A 364 -7.87 -23.98 -8.78
N SER A 365 -8.20 -24.48 -9.97
CA SER A 365 -7.64 -25.73 -10.49
C SER A 365 -6.30 -25.52 -11.19
N ASP A 366 -5.53 -26.59 -11.33
CA ASP A 366 -4.37 -26.66 -12.23
C ASP A 366 -4.65 -26.14 -13.66
N CYS A 367 -5.83 -26.44 -14.22
CA CYS A 367 -6.28 -25.91 -15.50
C CYS A 367 -6.45 -24.38 -15.47
N SER A 368 -7.02 -23.83 -14.38
CA SER A 368 -7.18 -22.39 -14.20
C SER A 368 -5.82 -21.68 -14.20
N TYR A 369 -4.82 -22.25 -13.52
CA TYR A 369 -3.44 -21.75 -13.56
C TYR A 369 -2.91 -21.75 -14.99
N LYS A 370 -3.05 -22.85 -15.72
CA LYS A 370 -2.60 -22.95 -17.11
C LYS A 370 -3.21 -21.86 -17.99
N TYR A 371 -4.53 -21.73 -18.01
CA TYR A 371 -5.20 -20.73 -18.85
C TYR A 371 -4.80 -19.30 -18.53
N TYR A 372 -4.63 -19.00 -17.24
CA TYR A 372 -4.16 -17.70 -16.80
C TYR A 372 -2.73 -17.40 -17.27
N PHE A 373 -1.82 -18.36 -17.17
CA PHE A 373 -0.45 -18.17 -17.66
C PHE A 373 -0.37 -18.10 -19.19
N ASP A 374 -1.20 -18.87 -19.89
CA ASP A 374 -1.31 -18.80 -21.35
C ASP A 374 -1.77 -17.38 -21.80
N LEU A 375 -2.70 -16.76 -21.06
CA LEU A 375 -3.08 -15.36 -21.27
C LEU A 375 -1.91 -14.40 -21.03
N LEU A 376 -1.13 -14.58 -19.96
CA LEU A 376 0.02 -13.72 -19.66
C LEU A 376 1.14 -13.83 -20.70
N GLY A 377 1.29 -14.99 -21.35
CA GLY A 377 2.25 -15.20 -22.43
C GLY A 377 1.89 -14.47 -23.73
N SER A 378 0.60 -14.20 -23.95
CA SER A 378 0.07 -13.62 -25.19
C SER A 378 -0.53 -12.22 -25.04
N GLY A 379 -0.71 -11.72 -23.81
CA GLY A 379 -1.38 -10.45 -23.51
C GLY A 379 -1.23 -9.99 -22.05
N GLY A 380 -2.23 -9.29 -21.52
CA GLY A 380 -2.29 -8.92 -20.09
C GLY A 380 -1.28 -7.88 -19.62
N THR A 381 -0.68 -7.09 -20.51
CA THR A 381 0.41 -6.14 -20.16
C THR A 381 -0.03 -5.06 -19.16
N CYS A 382 -1.31 -4.67 -19.16
CA CYS A 382 -1.85 -3.69 -18.22
C CYS A 382 -1.76 -4.16 -16.74
N LEU A 383 -1.67 -5.47 -16.52
CA LEU A 383 -1.62 -6.11 -15.21
C LEU A 383 -0.23 -6.09 -14.57
N ARG A 384 0.79 -5.60 -15.26
CA ARG A 384 2.19 -5.66 -14.77
C ARG A 384 2.52 -4.59 -13.76
N GLN A 385 1.76 -3.49 -13.72
CA GLN A 385 2.04 -2.33 -12.88
C GLN A 385 0.90 -2.06 -11.90
N PRO A 386 1.21 -1.89 -10.59
CA PRO A 386 0.22 -1.45 -9.62
C PRO A 386 -0.24 -0.02 -9.93
N PRO A 387 -1.37 0.43 -9.37
CA PRO A 387 -1.73 1.84 -9.35
C PRO A 387 -0.62 2.71 -8.76
N ALA A 388 -0.12 3.68 -9.53
CA ALA A 388 0.84 4.64 -9.01
C ALA A 388 0.13 5.61 -8.04
N PRO A 389 0.69 5.87 -6.84
CA PRO A 389 0.10 6.80 -5.87
C PRO A 389 -0.16 8.17 -6.50
N GLY A 390 -1.34 8.75 -6.27
CA GLY A 390 -1.71 10.06 -6.83
C GLY A 390 -2.18 10.03 -8.28
N THR A 391 -2.30 8.85 -8.90
CA THR A 391 -2.81 8.74 -10.28
C THR A 391 -4.33 8.84 -10.29
N TYR A 392 -4.84 9.85 -10.98
CA TYR A 392 -6.25 9.93 -11.34
C TYR A 392 -6.55 8.94 -12.46
N TYR A 393 -7.53 8.07 -12.22
CA TYR A 393 -8.09 7.22 -13.27
C TYR A 393 -9.16 7.95 -14.07
N THR A 394 -9.56 9.15 -13.64
CA THR A 394 -10.52 10.02 -14.32
C THR A 394 -9.85 11.08 -15.19
N LEU A 395 -10.63 11.68 -16.09
CA LEU A 395 -10.15 12.80 -16.94
C LEU A 395 -10.00 14.12 -16.17
N LYS A 396 -10.68 14.27 -15.03
CA LYS A 396 -10.66 15.48 -14.21
C LYS A 396 -9.46 15.42 -13.26
N ARG A 397 -8.46 16.24 -13.53
CA ARG A 397 -7.17 16.25 -12.80
C ARG A 397 -7.14 17.17 -11.59
N GLU A 398 -8.23 17.87 -11.31
CA GLU A 398 -8.34 18.89 -10.25
C GLU A 398 -9.67 18.72 -9.49
N TYR A 399 -9.60 18.54 -8.18
CA TYR A 399 -10.72 18.27 -7.30
C TYR A 399 -10.48 18.72 -5.85
N CYS A 400 -11.33 19.64 -5.40
CA CYS A 400 -11.34 20.05 -4.00
C CYS A 400 -11.92 18.96 -3.08
N GLY A 401 -11.07 18.41 -2.22
CA GLY A 401 -11.42 17.47 -1.16
C GLY A 401 -10.65 16.14 -1.21
N ASN A 402 -9.60 16.04 -2.03
CA ASN A 402 -8.73 14.87 -2.17
C ASN A 402 -7.44 14.96 -1.32
N LYS A 403 -7.25 16.06 -0.56
CA LYS A 403 -6.06 16.40 0.25
C LYS A 403 -4.81 16.77 -0.54
N ILE A 404 -4.94 17.07 -1.83
CA ILE A 404 -3.84 17.51 -2.71
C ILE A 404 -4.19 18.93 -3.14
N VAL A 405 -3.34 19.89 -2.79
CA VAL A 405 -3.58 21.28 -3.18
C VAL A 405 -3.27 21.44 -4.67
N GLU A 406 -4.32 21.61 -5.47
CA GLU A 406 -4.25 21.72 -6.92
C GLU A 406 -4.36 23.18 -7.41
N SER A 407 -4.26 23.39 -8.72
CA SER A 407 -4.29 24.74 -9.30
C SER A 407 -5.64 25.42 -9.05
N GLY A 408 -5.64 26.53 -8.33
CA GLY A 408 -6.85 27.27 -7.93
C GLY A 408 -7.30 27.02 -6.49
N GLU A 409 -6.68 26.09 -5.78
CA GLU A 409 -6.92 25.82 -4.36
C GLU A 409 -5.87 26.49 -3.48
N GLN A 410 -6.27 26.93 -2.28
CA GLN A 410 -5.34 27.46 -1.27
C GLN A 410 -4.97 26.40 -0.22
N CYS A 411 -5.84 25.40 -0.04
CA CYS A 411 -5.67 24.31 0.90
C CYS A 411 -6.64 23.18 0.53
N ASP A 412 -6.34 21.95 0.94
CA ASP A 412 -7.28 20.84 0.83
C ASP A 412 -7.19 19.97 2.10
N CYS A 413 -8.27 19.97 2.88
CA CYS A 413 -8.44 19.24 4.13
C CYS A 413 -9.20 17.92 3.97
N GLY A 414 -9.51 17.52 2.74
CA GLY A 414 -10.25 16.32 2.38
C GLY A 414 -11.76 16.57 2.28
N SER A 415 -12.56 15.59 2.67
CA SER A 415 -14.02 15.69 2.61
C SER A 415 -14.58 16.89 3.39
N ARG A 416 -15.77 17.37 3.01
CA ARG A 416 -16.44 18.50 3.68
C ARG A 416 -16.56 18.32 5.20
N SER A 417 -16.73 17.08 5.68
CA SER A 417 -16.79 16.77 7.11
C SER A 417 -15.42 16.84 7.80
N SER A 418 -14.36 16.44 7.12
CA SER A 418 -12.97 16.57 7.59
C SER A 418 -12.58 18.05 7.69
N CYS A 419 -12.89 18.83 6.66
CA CYS A 419 -12.65 20.27 6.60
C CYS A 419 -13.39 21.06 7.69
N ARG A 420 -14.56 20.61 8.15
CA ARG A 420 -15.25 21.25 9.29
C ARG A 420 -14.47 21.16 10.60
N LYS A 421 -13.56 20.20 10.74
CA LYS A 421 -12.69 20.03 11.91
C LYS A 421 -11.32 20.68 11.72
N ASP A 422 -10.99 21.08 10.50
CA ASP A 422 -9.72 21.73 10.18
C ASP A 422 -9.81 23.21 10.57
N PRO A 423 -8.94 23.71 11.46
CA PRO A 423 -8.99 25.10 11.90
C PRO A 423 -8.47 26.06 10.82
N CYS A 424 -7.78 25.58 9.79
CA CYS A 424 -7.05 26.37 8.82
C CYS A 424 -7.71 26.41 7.43
N CYS A 425 -8.51 25.40 7.06
CA CYS A 425 -9.04 25.26 5.70
C CYS A 425 -10.58 25.08 5.66
N HIS A 426 -11.22 25.79 4.73
CA HIS A 426 -12.66 25.65 4.48
C HIS A 426 -12.97 24.51 3.48
N PRO A 427 -14.20 23.95 3.50
CA PRO A 427 -14.62 22.88 2.59
C PRO A 427 -14.66 23.21 1.09
N ASN A 428 -14.42 24.46 0.71
CA ASN A 428 -14.30 24.95 -0.67
C ASN A 428 -12.83 25.16 -1.07
N CYS A 429 -11.89 24.57 -0.34
CA CYS A 429 -10.44 24.63 -0.58
C CYS A 429 -9.83 26.04 -0.54
N THR A 430 -10.42 26.89 0.31
CA THR A 430 -9.90 28.23 0.64
C THR A 430 -9.48 28.29 2.10
N LEU A 431 -8.43 29.06 2.41
CA LEU A 431 -7.97 29.22 3.79
C LEU A 431 -9.02 29.97 4.63
N THR A 432 -9.06 29.66 5.92
CA THR A 432 -9.87 30.41 6.89
C THR A 432 -9.27 31.79 7.14
N ALA A 433 -10.10 32.73 7.63
CA ALA A 433 -9.63 34.08 7.93
C ALA A 433 -8.48 34.07 8.95
N GLY A 434 -7.36 34.71 8.60
CA GLY A 434 -6.15 34.78 9.43
C GLY A 434 -5.18 33.60 9.25
N SER A 435 -5.56 32.55 8.52
CA SER A 435 -4.68 31.42 8.21
C SER A 435 -3.78 31.72 7.01
N VAL A 436 -2.49 31.44 7.18
CA VAL A 436 -1.48 31.59 6.11
C VAL A 436 -1.18 30.24 5.46
N CYS A 437 -1.37 29.15 6.20
CA CYS A 437 -1.18 27.79 5.69
C CYS A 437 -2.15 26.81 6.37
N ALA A 438 -2.35 25.65 5.75
CA ALA A 438 -3.10 24.53 6.33
C ALA A 438 -2.30 23.22 6.38
N SER A 439 -1.32 23.05 5.49
CA SER A 439 -0.55 21.82 5.34
C SER A 439 0.94 22.11 5.12
N GLY A 440 1.79 21.11 5.37
CA GLY A 440 3.25 21.19 5.19
C GLY A 440 4.05 21.07 6.50
N LYS A 441 5.29 20.56 6.41
CA LYS A 441 6.17 20.31 7.57
C LYS A 441 6.56 21.60 8.32
N CYS A 442 6.43 22.75 7.67
CA CYS A 442 6.67 24.08 8.23
C CYS A 442 5.37 24.85 8.49
N CYS A 443 4.20 24.19 8.56
CA CYS A 443 2.95 24.81 8.98
C CYS A 443 2.59 24.35 10.40
N LYS A 444 2.44 25.30 11.33
CA LYS A 444 2.08 25.01 12.72
C LYS A 444 1.06 26.01 13.22
N GLY A 445 -0.12 25.52 13.63
CA GLY A 445 -1.20 26.40 14.11
C GLY A 445 -1.69 27.39 13.04
N CYS A 446 -1.85 26.92 11.79
CA CYS A 446 -2.24 27.73 10.63
C CYS A 446 -1.28 28.86 10.23
N GLN A 447 -0.08 28.88 10.81
CA GLN A 447 0.98 29.86 10.55
C GLN A 447 2.26 29.16 10.09
N VAL A 448 3.07 29.89 9.32
CA VAL A 448 4.38 29.41 8.89
C VAL A 448 5.32 29.36 10.10
N SER A 449 6.01 28.23 10.27
CA SER A 449 7.02 28.01 11.30
C SER A 449 8.17 29.00 11.12
N PRO A 450 8.76 29.51 12.23
CA PRO A 450 9.83 30.49 12.16
C PRO A 450 11.07 29.94 11.44
N ALA A 451 11.81 30.85 10.83
CA ALA A 451 13.04 30.55 10.12
C ALA A 451 14.05 29.84 11.05
N GLY A 452 14.70 28.76 10.60
CA GLY A 452 15.59 27.94 11.42
C GLY A 452 14.95 26.73 12.08
N THR A 453 13.64 26.55 11.96
CA THR A 453 12.98 25.33 12.46
C THR A 453 13.39 24.12 11.61
N LEU A 454 14.02 23.10 12.21
CA LEU A 454 14.37 21.87 11.52
C LEU A 454 13.12 21.17 10.97
N CYS A 455 13.06 20.94 9.66
CA CYS A 455 11.94 20.28 9.00
C CYS A 455 12.32 18.94 8.36
N ARG A 456 13.60 18.72 8.05
CA ARG A 456 14.16 17.40 7.69
C ARG A 456 15.59 17.27 8.21
N ALA A 457 15.88 16.14 8.84
CA ALA A 457 17.23 15.80 9.31
C ALA A 457 17.99 15.01 8.24
N SER A 458 19.32 15.15 8.23
CA SER A 458 20.21 14.35 7.38
C SER A 458 20.12 12.86 7.73
N THR A 459 20.11 12.02 6.70
CA THR A 459 20.00 10.55 6.81
C THR A 459 21.31 9.80 6.57
N SER A 460 22.32 10.46 5.98
CA SER A 460 23.58 9.85 5.57
C SER A 460 24.72 10.88 5.61
N ILE A 461 25.98 10.42 5.50
CA ILE A 461 27.14 11.32 5.41
C ILE A 461 27.14 12.19 4.15
N CYS A 462 26.39 11.82 3.11
CA CYS A 462 26.24 12.55 1.86
C CYS A 462 24.95 13.37 1.80
N ASP A 463 24.12 13.36 2.85
CA ASP A 463 22.83 14.05 2.92
C ASP A 463 22.92 15.27 3.85
N LEU A 464 22.20 16.36 3.54
CA LEU A 464 22.26 17.63 4.30
C LEU A 464 20.95 17.88 5.05
N PRO A 465 20.91 18.64 6.15
CA PRO A 465 19.66 18.99 6.83
C PRO A 465 18.96 20.21 6.18
N GLU A 466 17.63 20.30 6.32
CA GLU A 466 16.83 21.46 5.91
C GLU A 466 15.96 22.03 7.01
N TYR A 467 15.79 23.34 6.91
CA TYR A 467 15.14 24.21 7.86
C TYR A 467 14.03 25.00 7.18
N CYS A 468 12.99 25.32 7.94
CA CYS A 468 11.97 26.26 7.51
C CYS A 468 12.62 27.62 7.24
N ASN A 469 12.23 28.27 6.15
CA ASN A 469 12.73 29.61 5.79
C ASN A 469 11.94 30.75 6.45
N GLY A 470 10.84 30.44 7.15
CA GLY A 470 9.97 31.42 7.79
C GLY A 470 8.91 32.04 6.87
N THR A 471 8.91 31.73 5.57
CA THR A 471 7.98 32.31 4.59
C THR A 471 7.12 31.28 3.86
N SER A 472 7.56 30.02 3.82
CA SER A 472 6.85 28.90 3.20
C SER A 472 6.39 27.87 4.23
N PRO A 473 5.17 27.32 4.11
CA PRO A 473 4.71 26.21 4.95
C PRO A 473 5.34 24.86 4.58
N TRP A 474 6.05 24.79 3.47
CA TRP A 474 6.75 23.60 3.01
C TRP A 474 8.23 23.64 3.44
N CYS A 475 8.76 22.47 3.78
CA CYS A 475 10.20 22.32 3.98
C CYS A 475 10.94 22.62 2.67
N GLN A 476 12.17 23.10 2.75
CA GLN A 476 12.98 23.31 1.55
C GLN A 476 13.17 21.97 0.81
N PRO A 477 13.38 21.99 -0.52
CA PRO A 477 13.69 20.79 -1.28
C PRO A 477 14.87 20.04 -0.67
N ASP A 478 14.84 18.70 -0.76
CA ASP A 478 15.89 17.82 -0.24
C ASP A 478 17.25 18.15 -0.88
N LEU A 479 18.23 18.50 -0.04
CA LEU A 479 19.59 18.80 -0.42
C LEU A 479 20.54 17.73 0.07
N TYR A 480 21.50 17.44 -0.78
CA TYR A 480 22.57 16.49 -0.48
C TYR A 480 23.91 17.06 -0.97
N MET A 481 25.02 16.49 -0.54
CA MET A 481 26.36 16.90 -0.99
C MET A 481 26.48 16.74 -2.50
N GLN A 482 27.17 17.66 -3.17
CA GLN A 482 27.32 17.64 -4.63
C GLN A 482 27.85 16.28 -5.12
N ASP A 483 27.27 15.77 -6.21
CA ASP A 483 27.70 14.51 -6.80
C ASP A 483 29.19 14.58 -7.19
N GLY A 484 29.97 13.59 -6.76
CA GLY A 484 31.43 13.58 -6.90
C GLY A 484 32.19 14.05 -5.66
N THR A 485 31.49 14.45 -4.59
CA THR A 485 32.14 14.73 -3.29
C THR A 485 32.77 13.43 -2.75
N PRO A 486 34.07 13.40 -2.41
CA PRO A 486 34.70 12.20 -1.86
C PRO A 486 34.04 11.78 -0.53
N CYS A 487 33.79 10.48 -0.39
CA CYS A 487 33.25 9.87 0.83
C CYS A 487 34.15 8.71 1.29
N LYS A 488 33.60 7.69 1.95
CA LYS A 488 34.39 6.61 2.55
C LYS A 488 35.05 5.73 1.47
N ASP A 489 36.22 5.19 1.80
CA ASP A 489 36.90 4.11 1.05
C ASP A 489 37.10 4.38 -0.45
N GLY A 490 37.49 5.62 -0.81
CA GLY A 490 37.73 6.00 -2.21
C GLY A 490 36.46 6.09 -3.07
N SER A 491 35.28 6.04 -2.45
CA SER A 491 33.99 6.22 -3.12
C SER A 491 33.57 7.68 -3.11
N TYR A 492 32.51 8.00 -3.86
CA TYR A 492 32.01 9.36 -4.02
C TYR A 492 30.52 9.43 -3.70
N CYS A 493 30.08 10.58 -3.20
CA CYS A 493 28.67 10.87 -3.03
C CYS A 493 28.00 10.92 -4.40
N TYR A 494 26.88 10.21 -4.53
CA TYR A 494 25.98 10.31 -5.68
C TYR A 494 24.54 10.26 -5.19
N ARG A 495 23.75 11.28 -5.52
CA ARG A 495 22.34 11.44 -5.10
C ARG A 495 22.12 11.25 -3.59
N GLY A 496 23.02 11.79 -2.79
CA GLY A 496 22.95 11.75 -1.32
C GLY A 496 23.34 10.42 -0.68
N LYS A 497 23.89 9.48 -1.45
CA LYS A 497 24.40 8.21 -0.94
C LYS A 497 25.90 8.07 -1.18
N CYS A 498 26.56 7.32 -0.30
CA CYS A 498 27.92 6.83 -0.46
C CYS A 498 27.86 5.31 -0.57
N THR A 499 28.07 4.76 -1.76
CA THR A 499 27.86 3.34 -2.07
C THR A 499 29.15 2.70 -2.59
N SER A 500 29.35 1.42 -2.28
CA SER A 500 30.42 0.57 -2.82
C SER A 500 29.91 -0.85 -2.99
N HIS A 501 30.53 -1.65 -3.88
CA HIS A 501 30.17 -3.07 -4.04
C HIS A 501 30.29 -3.84 -2.72
N ASP A 502 31.32 -3.54 -1.93
CA ASP A 502 31.59 -4.24 -0.67
C ASP A 502 30.54 -3.92 0.40
N GLU A 503 30.14 -2.65 0.55
CA GLU A 503 29.06 -2.26 1.45
C GLU A 503 27.71 -2.84 1.01
N GLN A 504 27.46 -2.91 -0.30
CA GLN A 504 26.27 -3.58 -0.82
C GLN A 504 26.27 -5.08 -0.49
N CYS A 505 27.39 -5.78 -0.68
CA CYS A 505 27.51 -7.20 -0.31
C CYS A 505 27.30 -7.42 1.19
N LYS A 506 27.86 -6.56 2.04
CA LYS A 506 27.63 -6.60 3.49
C LYS A 506 26.17 -6.36 3.87
N HIS A 507 25.49 -5.45 3.17
CA HIS A 507 24.07 -5.18 3.38
C HIS A 507 23.20 -6.38 2.98
N LEU A 508 23.52 -7.02 1.85
CA LEU A 508 22.75 -8.15 1.32
C LEU A 508 22.97 -9.45 2.08
N PHE A 509 24.23 -9.80 2.37
CA PHE A 509 24.60 -11.13 2.88
C PHE A 509 25.21 -11.10 4.30
N GLY A 510 25.28 -9.92 4.92
CA GLY A 510 25.79 -9.71 6.27
C GLY A 510 27.26 -9.30 6.31
N LYS A 511 27.72 -8.85 7.49
CA LYS A 511 29.01 -8.14 7.69
C LYS A 511 30.28 -8.88 7.23
N GLN A 512 30.22 -10.21 7.05
CA GLN A 512 31.36 -11.03 6.62
C GLN A 512 31.49 -11.11 5.10
N ALA A 513 30.40 -10.82 4.37
CA ALA A 513 30.40 -10.82 2.92
C ALA A 513 31.26 -9.70 2.36
N ARG A 514 31.83 -9.94 1.18
CA ARG A 514 32.69 -9.00 0.46
C ARG A 514 32.37 -9.00 -1.02
N VAL A 515 32.81 -7.96 -1.72
CA VAL A 515 32.75 -7.95 -3.19
C VAL A 515 33.55 -9.14 -3.76
N ALA A 516 32.96 -9.83 -4.74
CA ALA A 516 33.64 -10.94 -5.40
C ALA A 516 34.71 -10.45 -6.41
N PRO A 517 35.66 -11.31 -6.80
CA PRO A 517 36.60 -11.01 -7.87
C PRO A 517 35.91 -10.66 -9.19
N ILE A 518 36.61 -9.92 -10.05
CA ILE A 518 36.08 -9.42 -11.33
C ILE A 518 35.57 -10.55 -12.24
N ASP A 519 36.18 -11.73 -12.17
CA ASP A 519 35.78 -12.90 -12.97
C ASP A 519 34.34 -13.33 -12.66
N CYS A 520 33.87 -13.17 -11.42
CA CYS A 520 32.49 -13.43 -11.06
C CYS A 520 31.49 -12.53 -11.78
N PHE A 521 31.88 -11.31 -12.15
CA PHE A 521 31.00 -10.36 -12.83
C PHE A 521 30.82 -10.66 -14.33
N ILE A 522 31.57 -11.61 -14.90
CA ILE A 522 31.43 -12.02 -16.31
C ILE A 522 30.02 -12.54 -16.60
N VAL A 523 29.34 -13.13 -15.61
CA VAL A 523 27.94 -13.58 -15.72
C VAL A 523 27.00 -12.47 -16.21
N ASN A 524 27.33 -11.19 -15.95
CA ASN A 524 26.53 -10.06 -16.40
C ASN A 524 26.49 -9.89 -17.93
N THR A 525 27.40 -10.52 -18.66
CA THR A 525 27.43 -10.54 -20.13
C THR A 525 26.44 -11.56 -20.74
N GLU A 526 25.90 -12.48 -19.94
CA GLU A 526 24.92 -13.47 -20.40
C GLU A 526 23.59 -12.81 -20.81
N GLY A 527 23.16 -11.78 -20.08
CA GLY A 527 21.91 -11.05 -20.32
C GLY A 527 20.69 -11.89 -20.01
N ASP A 528 20.69 -12.50 -18.84
CA ASP A 528 19.60 -13.31 -18.31
C ASP A 528 19.16 -12.79 -16.93
N ARG A 529 18.34 -13.56 -16.21
CA ARG A 529 17.83 -13.19 -14.89
C ARG A 529 18.93 -13.01 -13.81
N PHE A 530 20.07 -13.70 -13.98
CA PHE A 530 21.14 -13.82 -13.00
C PHE A 530 22.35 -12.95 -13.32
N GLY A 531 22.47 -12.48 -14.56
CA GLY A 531 23.47 -11.50 -14.98
C GLY A 531 22.99 -10.64 -16.14
N ASN A 532 22.84 -9.33 -15.90
CA ASN A 532 22.38 -8.36 -16.89
C ASN A 532 22.70 -6.91 -16.49
N CYS A 533 22.60 -6.00 -17.47
CA CYS A 533 22.69 -4.55 -17.32
C CYS A 533 21.31 -3.88 -17.42
N GLY A 534 20.31 -4.48 -16.75
CA GLY A 534 18.94 -4.00 -16.71
C GLY A 534 18.01 -4.68 -17.70
N ILE A 535 16.83 -4.09 -17.87
CA ILE A 535 15.71 -4.68 -18.61
C ILE A 535 15.17 -3.65 -19.60
N ARG A 536 15.02 -4.06 -20.86
CA ARG A 536 14.38 -3.28 -21.92
C ARG A 536 12.91 -3.69 -22.02
N ASP A 537 12.04 -2.69 -22.16
CA ASP A 537 10.59 -2.83 -22.35
C ASP A 537 9.88 -3.70 -21.30
N ASN A 538 10.47 -3.86 -20.10
CA ASN A 538 9.96 -4.74 -19.05
C ASN A 538 9.71 -6.18 -19.55
N ILE A 539 10.54 -6.67 -20.48
CA ILE A 539 10.44 -8.04 -21.03
C ILE A 539 11.82 -8.63 -21.24
N GLN A 540 12.78 -7.86 -21.78
CA GLN A 540 14.04 -8.42 -22.24
C GLN A 540 15.22 -7.98 -21.37
N PHE A 541 16.00 -8.92 -20.85
CA PHE A 541 17.25 -8.63 -20.16
C PHE A 541 18.32 -8.11 -21.13
N ILE A 542 19.04 -7.08 -20.71
CA ILE A 542 20.08 -6.44 -21.49
C ILE A 542 21.42 -7.07 -21.12
N LYS A 543 22.14 -7.64 -22.10
CA LYS A 543 23.52 -8.11 -21.91
C LYS A 543 24.44 -6.92 -21.57
N CYS A 544 25.28 -7.06 -20.56
CA CYS A 544 26.34 -6.09 -20.32
C CYS A 544 27.44 -6.20 -21.37
N SER A 545 28.02 -5.06 -21.76
CA SER A 545 29.38 -5.06 -22.32
C SER A 545 30.40 -5.33 -21.21
N ILE A 546 31.61 -5.74 -21.59
CA ILE A 546 32.70 -6.02 -20.63
C ILE A 546 32.98 -4.79 -19.74
N GLU A 547 33.00 -3.59 -20.32
CA GLU A 547 33.21 -2.33 -19.60
C GLU A 547 32.13 -2.05 -18.54
N ASN A 548 30.91 -2.59 -18.73
CA ASN A 548 29.76 -2.33 -17.88
C ASN A 548 29.46 -3.48 -16.91
N MET A 549 30.23 -4.58 -16.94
CA MET A 549 29.90 -5.78 -16.14
C MET A 549 29.90 -5.49 -14.63
N LEU A 550 30.73 -4.58 -14.14
CA LEU A 550 30.74 -4.14 -12.73
C LEU A 550 29.53 -3.27 -12.36
N CYS A 551 28.71 -2.83 -13.32
CA CYS A 551 27.49 -2.05 -13.09
C CYS A 551 26.21 -2.85 -13.37
N GLY A 552 26.33 -4.14 -13.67
CA GLY A 552 25.21 -5.06 -13.90
C GLY A 552 24.55 -5.52 -12.61
N ARG A 553 24.65 -6.82 -12.33
CA ARG A 553 24.23 -7.43 -11.06
C ARG A 553 25.42 -7.63 -10.14
N ILE A 554 25.20 -7.41 -8.85
CA ILE A 554 26.21 -7.52 -7.79
C ILE A 554 26.66 -8.98 -7.62
N GLN A 555 27.97 -9.18 -7.45
CA GLN A 555 28.56 -10.47 -7.15
C GLN A 555 29.37 -10.37 -5.86
N CYS A 556 29.10 -11.29 -4.94
CA CYS A 556 29.66 -11.32 -3.59
C CYS A 556 30.34 -12.65 -3.29
N GLU A 557 31.27 -12.63 -2.34
CA GLU A 557 31.93 -13.83 -1.81
C GLU A 557 31.93 -13.84 -0.28
N ASN A 558 32.50 -14.92 0.31
CA ASN A 558 32.64 -15.11 1.75
C ASN A 558 31.30 -15.16 2.53
N ILE A 559 30.31 -15.83 1.95
CA ILE A 559 28.97 -15.99 2.54
C ILE A 559 28.90 -17.33 3.27
N HIS A 560 28.92 -17.26 4.61
CA HIS A 560 28.88 -18.45 5.47
C HIS A 560 27.45 -18.87 5.85
N ARG A 561 26.51 -17.92 5.86
CA ARG A 561 25.10 -18.16 6.20
C ARG A 561 24.23 -17.32 5.29
N LEU A 562 23.27 -17.97 4.63
CA LEU A 562 22.27 -17.26 3.83
C LEU A 562 21.32 -16.51 4.77
N PRO A 563 21.12 -15.19 4.58
CA PRO A 563 20.14 -14.44 5.33
C PRO A 563 18.73 -14.89 4.96
N PHE A 564 17.76 -14.61 5.83
CA PHE A 564 16.36 -14.80 5.50
C PHE A 564 15.95 -13.69 4.52
N LEU A 565 16.05 -13.99 3.22
CA LEU A 565 15.67 -13.06 2.16
C LEU A 565 14.14 -13.03 2.01
N GLN A 566 13.63 -11.94 1.44
CA GLN A 566 12.20 -11.80 1.16
C GLN A 566 11.74 -12.87 0.15
N ASN A 567 10.45 -13.23 0.18
CA ASN A 567 9.85 -14.11 -0.83
C ASN A 567 10.15 -13.59 -2.24
N HIS A 568 10.38 -14.50 -3.19
CA HIS A 568 10.72 -14.23 -4.60
C HIS A 568 12.13 -13.69 -4.91
N ILE A 569 13.08 -13.78 -3.98
CA ILE A 569 14.52 -13.56 -4.26
C ILE A 569 15.22 -14.92 -4.32
N THR A 570 15.79 -15.29 -5.47
CA THR A 570 16.67 -16.46 -5.54
C THR A 570 18.12 -16.02 -5.38
N VAL A 571 18.84 -16.75 -4.55
CA VAL A 571 20.30 -16.63 -4.46
C VAL A 571 20.90 -17.62 -5.46
N VAL A 572 21.73 -17.13 -6.36
CA VAL A 572 22.52 -17.97 -7.26
C VAL A 572 23.92 -18.10 -6.72
N GLN A 573 24.45 -19.32 -6.72
CA GLN A 573 25.85 -19.60 -6.45
C GLN A 573 26.48 -20.14 -7.73
N THR A 574 27.43 -19.41 -8.28
CA THR A 574 28.16 -19.79 -9.50
C THR A 574 29.60 -20.16 -9.12
N PRO A 575 30.06 -21.38 -9.43
CA PRO A 575 31.46 -21.75 -9.24
C PRO A 575 32.32 -21.14 -10.36
N GLU A 576 33.36 -20.38 -9.99
CA GLU A 576 34.31 -19.76 -10.93
C GLU A 576 35.74 -20.02 -10.43
N GLU A 577 36.56 -20.74 -11.20
CA GLU A 577 37.96 -21.09 -10.88
C GLU A 577 38.24 -21.49 -9.41
N GLY A 578 37.36 -22.31 -8.82
CA GLY A 578 37.51 -22.78 -7.43
C GLY A 578 37.04 -21.80 -6.35
N LYS A 579 36.52 -20.63 -6.74
CA LYS A 579 35.81 -19.67 -5.88
C LYS A 579 34.30 -19.81 -6.08
N LYS A 580 33.54 -19.36 -5.07
CA LYS A 580 32.07 -19.37 -5.12
C LYS A 580 31.57 -17.94 -5.19
N CYS A 581 31.14 -17.55 -6.38
CA CYS A 581 30.48 -16.27 -6.63
C CYS A 581 29.02 -16.39 -6.21
N TRP A 582 28.48 -15.37 -5.58
CA TRP A 582 27.09 -15.34 -5.17
C TRP A 582 26.42 -14.08 -5.69
N GLY A 583 25.28 -14.27 -6.36
CA GLY A 583 24.45 -13.19 -6.87
C GLY A 583 23.01 -13.35 -6.41
N LEU A 584 22.21 -12.32 -6.65
CA LEU A 584 20.76 -12.37 -6.52
C LEU A 584 20.16 -12.28 -7.91
N ASP A 585 19.02 -12.91 -8.12
CA ASP A 585 18.27 -12.77 -9.35
C ASP A 585 17.27 -11.59 -9.30
N TYR A 586 16.77 -11.20 -10.47
CA TYR A 586 15.66 -10.25 -10.58
C TYR A 586 14.86 -10.52 -11.84
N HIS A 587 13.54 -10.50 -11.73
CA HIS A 587 12.63 -10.73 -12.84
C HIS A 587 11.46 -9.72 -12.84
N VAL A 588 10.85 -9.52 -14.00
CA VAL A 588 9.91 -8.44 -14.24
C VAL A 588 8.54 -8.64 -13.59
N GLY A 589 8.24 -7.78 -12.61
CA GLY A 589 6.97 -7.80 -11.87
C GLY A 589 7.14 -8.14 -10.40
N MET A 590 8.38 -8.20 -9.90
CA MET A 590 8.65 -8.15 -8.46
C MET A 590 8.09 -6.85 -7.90
N ALA A 591 7.35 -6.95 -6.80
CA ALA A 591 6.89 -5.79 -6.04
C ALA A 591 8.03 -5.12 -5.25
N THR A 592 9.20 -5.78 -5.17
CA THR A 592 10.38 -5.35 -4.43
C THR A 592 11.39 -4.71 -5.38
N ALA A 593 12.16 -3.74 -4.86
CA ALA A 593 13.24 -3.13 -5.62
C ALA A 593 14.31 -4.19 -5.98
N ASP A 594 14.99 -4.02 -7.12
CA ASP A 594 16.11 -4.89 -7.53
C ASP A 594 17.32 -4.70 -6.61
N LEU A 595 17.33 -5.39 -5.48
CA LEU A 595 18.41 -5.35 -4.49
C LEU A 595 19.73 -5.91 -5.03
N GLY A 596 19.67 -6.77 -6.06
CA GLY A 596 20.83 -7.36 -6.71
C GLY A 596 21.43 -6.49 -7.82
N ALA A 597 20.82 -5.35 -8.14
CA ALA A 597 21.40 -4.35 -9.03
C ALA A 597 22.56 -3.62 -8.35
N VAL A 598 23.69 -3.43 -9.02
CA VAL A 598 24.72 -2.52 -8.51
C VAL A 598 24.13 -1.11 -8.40
N GLU A 599 24.23 -0.49 -7.21
CA GLU A 599 23.65 0.84 -6.98
C GLU A 599 24.36 1.91 -7.83
N ASP A 600 23.60 2.86 -8.38
CA ASP A 600 24.19 4.02 -9.04
C ASP A 600 25.09 4.80 -8.05
N GLY A 601 26.21 5.34 -8.55
CA GLY A 601 27.25 5.97 -7.74
C GLY A 601 28.39 5.03 -7.33
N THR A 602 28.20 3.72 -7.49
CA THR A 602 29.21 2.73 -7.12
C THR A 602 30.44 2.82 -8.05
N PRO A 603 31.68 2.87 -7.53
CA PRO A 603 32.89 2.89 -8.36
C PRO A 603 33.04 1.64 -9.21
N CYS A 604 33.31 1.79 -10.51
CA CYS A 604 33.51 0.66 -11.45
C CYS A 604 34.88 0.67 -12.13
N GLY A 605 35.74 1.61 -11.76
CA GLY A 605 37.10 1.77 -12.27
C GLY A 605 37.73 3.05 -11.73
N SER A 606 39.00 3.29 -12.06
CA SER A 606 39.66 4.55 -11.71
C SER A 606 38.95 5.73 -12.37
N ASP A 607 38.46 6.67 -11.56
CA ASP A 607 37.67 7.82 -12.01
C ASP A 607 36.40 7.46 -12.82
N MET A 608 35.80 6.30 -12.52
CA MET A 608 34.57 5.82 -13.15
C MET A 608 33.54 5.35 -12.12
N LEU A 609 32.26 5.59 -12.38
CA LEU A 609 31.15 5.18 -11.52
C LEU A 609 29.96 4.66 -12.34
N CYS A 610 29.16 3.81 -11.72
CA CYS A 610 27.95 3.24 -12.30
C CYS A 610 26.82 4.28 -12.35
N ILE A 611 26.31 4.56 -13.55
CA ILE A 611 25.07 5.34 -13.77
C ILE A 611 24.17 4.54 -14.70
N LYS A 612 22.96 4.21 -14.26
CA LYS A 612 21.95 3.50 -15.06
C LYS A 612 22.51 2.22 -15.71
N ARG A 613 23.23 1.42 -14.92
CA ARG A 613 23.87 0.15 -15.33
C ARG A 613 25.04 0.31 -16.33
N THR A 614 25.58 1.51 -16.49
CA THR A 614 26.73 1.79 -17.35
C THR A 614 27.88 2.33 -16.51
N CYS A 615 29.10 1.85 -16.77
CA CYS A 615 30.31 2.38 -16.16
C CYS A 615 30.72 3.65 -16.90
N THR A 616 30.57 4.80 -16.24
CA THR A 616 30.75 6.12 -16.86
C THR A 616 31.83 6.91 -16.16
N ASN A 617 32.51 7.79 -16.89
CA ASN A 617 33.56 8.63 -16.31
C ASN A 617 32.96 9.68 -15.37
N MET A 618 33.58 9.87 -14.21
CA MET A 618 33.10 10.82 -13.20
C MET A 618 33.07 12.28 -13.70
N SER A 619 33.83 12.62 -14.75
CA SER A 619 33.77 13.94 -15.40
C SER A 619 32.36 14.35 -15.82
N VAL A 620 31.47 13.39 -16.11
CA VAL A 620 30.05 13.64 -16.43
C VAL A 620 29.31 14.35 -15.29
N LEU A 621 29.74 14.16 -14.04
CA LEU A 621 29.16 14.82 -12.88
C LEU A 621 29.47 16.32 -12.83
N ASN A 622 30.46 16.79 -13.60
CA ASN A 622 30.90 18.19 -13.62
C ASN A 622 31.14 18.74 -12.21
N TYR A 623 31.85 17.95 -11.39
CA TYR A 623 32.22 18.33 -10.04
C TYR A 623 33.22 19.49 -10.08
N ASP A 624 32.81 20.61 -9.49
CA ASP A 624 33.56 21.88 -9.49
C ASP A 624 33.73 22.45 -8.08
N CYS A 625 33.40 21.67 -7.05
CA CYS A 625 33.51 22.10 -5.66
C CYS A 625 34.85 21.70 -5.04
N ASN A 626 35.89 22.49 -5.26
CA ASN A 626 37.09 22.34 -4.45
C ASN A 626 36.81 22.77 -2.99
N VAL A 627 37.50 22.20 -2.01
CA VAL A 627 37.36 22.48 -0.57
C VAL A 627 37.54 23.99 -0.26
N THR A 628 38.31 24.69 -1.09
CA THR A 628 38.54 26.14 -1.03
C THR A 628 37.32 26.97 -1.42
N LYS A 629 36.41 26.45 -2.25
CA LYS A 629 35.21 27.17 -2.73
C LYS A 629 34.32 27.63 -1.57
N CYS A 630 34.25 26.82 -0.51
CA CYS A 630 33.50 27.14 0.71
C CYS A 630 34.44 27.53 1.87
N HIS A 631 35.58 28.18 1.55
CA HIS A 631 36.60 28.63 2.51
C HIS A 631 37.08 27.54 3.50
N ASN A 632 37.08 26.26 3.10
CA ASN A 632 37.37 25.10 3.96
C ASN A 632 36.45 24.98 5.20
N ARG A 633 35.30 25.67 5.18
CA ARG A 633 34.36 25.81 6.30
C ARG A 633 32.97 25.29 5.95
N GLY A 634 32.82 24.66 4.79
CA GLY A 634 31.58 24.08 4.30
C GLY A 634 31.82 23.06 3.20
N VAL A 635 30.73 22.58 2.62
CA VAL A 635 30.69 21.63 1.50
C VAL A 635 29.68 22.09 0.46
N CYS A 636 29.85 21.80 -0.82
CA CYS A 636 28.82 22.15 -1.79
C CYS A 636 27.64 21.20 -1.73
N ASN A 637 26.44 21.74 -1.84
CA ASN A 637 25.23 20.97 -2.06
C ASN A 637 25.06 20.62 -3.56
N ASN A 638 24.05 19.82 -3.87
CA ASN A 638 23.67 19.40 -5.23
C ASN A 638 23.24 20.55 -6.16
N ARG A 639 23.08 21.77 -5.64
CA ARG A 639 22.87 23.00 -6.41
C ARG A 639 24.14 23.83 -6.60
N LYS A 640 25.30 23.29 -6.22
CA LYS A 640 26.64 23.89 -6.32
C LYS A 640 26.87 25.10 -5.41
N ASN A 641 26.01 25.32 -4.41
CA ASN A 641 26.16 26.36 -3.38
C ASN A 641 26.77 25.78 -2.11
N CYS A 642 27.45 26.60 -1.30
CA CYS A 642 28.02 26.11 -0.05
C CYS A 642 26.95 25.89 1.02
N HIS A 643 27.12 24.77 1.73
CA HIS A 643 26.49 24.45 2.98
C HIS A 643 27.54 24.56 4.08
N CYS A 644 27.45 25.64 4.85
CA CYS A 644 28.42 26.03 5.85
C CYS A 644 28.25 25.24 7.14
N ARG A 645 29.38 24.91 7.77
CA ARG A 645 29.39 24.38 9.13
C ARG A 645 28.90 25.46 10.10
N TYR A 646 28.36 25.03 11.22
CA TYR A 646 28.00 25.94 12.31
C TYR A 646 29.19 26.83 12.69
N GLY A 647 28.93 28.12 12.91
CA GLY A 647 29.94 29.15 13.10
C GLY A 647 30.21 29.97 11.84
N TRP A 648 29.73 29.56 10.66
CA TRP A 648 29.96 30.25 9.39
C TRP A 648 28.66 30.50 8.62
N ALA A 649 28.57 31.63 7.92
CA ALA A 649 27.40 32.06 7.16
C ALA A 649 27.55 31.73 5.66
N PRO A 650 26.49 31.25 4.99
CA PRO A 650 26.43 31.24 3.53
C PRO A 650 26.45 32.69 2.96
N PRO A 651 26.80 32.93 1.69
CA PRO A 651 26.89 31.94 0.60
C PRO A 651 28.22 31.18 0.50
N ASP A 652 29.33 31.72 0.98
CA ASP A 652 30.68 31.16 0.73
C ASP A 652 31.39 30.66 2.00
N CYS A 653 30.77 30.76 3.18
CA CYS A 653 31.33 30.38 4.47
C CYS A 653 32.55 31.21 4.92
N GLU A 654 32.64 32.45 4.44
CA GLU A 654 33.71 33.39 4.80
C GLU A 654 33.48 34.04 6.17
N TRP A 655 32.24 34.47 6.42
CA TRP A 655 31.84 35.27 7.59
C TRP A 655 31.22 34.41 8.69
N GLU A 656 31.24 34.88 9.94
CA GLU A 656 30.63 34.15 11.05
C GLU A 656 29.10 34.06 10.92
N GLY A 657 28.52 32.92 11.30
CA GLY A 657 27.07 32.68 11.19
C GLY A 657 26.59 31.37 11.80
N PHE A 658 25.32 31.03 11.58
CA PHE A 658 24.68 29.86 12.20
C PHE A 658 24.82 28.56 11.39
N GLY A 659 25.50 28.59 10.24
CA GLY A 659 25.63 27.45 9.33
C GLY A 659 24.50 27.35 8.30
N GLY A 660 24.46 26.22 7.61
CA GLY A 660 23.48 25.94 6.56
C GLY A 660 23.88 26.51 5.21
N SER A 661 22.95 26.51 4.27
CA SER A 661 23.11 26.98 2.90
C SER A 661 22.04 28.01 2.56
N ILE A 662 22.28 28.80 1.51
CA ILE A 662 21.22 29.64 0.90
C ILE A 662 20.02 28.81 0.42
N ASP A 663 20.20 27.51 0.18
CA ASP A 663 19.15 26.59 -0.28
C ASP A 663 18.42 25.84 0.85
N SER A 664 19.05 25.67 2.02
CA SER A 664 18.51 24.79 3.08
C SER A 664 17.58 25.52 4.06
N GLY A 665 17.35 26.81 3.85
CA GLY A 665 16.87 27.71 4.89
C GLY A 665 17.97 28.03 5.91
N PRO A 666 17.80 29.10 6.70
CA PRO A 666 18.79 29.49 7.70
C PRO A 666 18.88 28.40 8.77
N ALA A 667 20.08 28.01 9.17
CA ALA A 667 20.24 27.06 10.28
C ALA A 667 19.79 27.70 11.61
N PRO A 668 19.31 26.89 12.58
CA PRO A 668 18.90 27.40 13.87
C PRO A 668 20.09 28.02 14.59
N PRO A 669 19.88 29.09 15.36
CA PRO A 669 20.88 29.56 16.30
C PRO A 669 21.04 28.51 17.42
N GLU A 670 21.93 27.54 17.23
CA GLU A 670 22.23 26.56 18.28
C GLU A 670 22.99 27.24 19.45
N GLN A 671 22.36 27.28 20.62
CA GLN A 671 22.94 27.41 21.97
C GLN A 671 23.91 28.55 22.36
N VAL A 672 23.88 29.73 21.72
CA VAL A 672 24.41 30.94 22.42
C VAL A 672 23.61 31.22 23.69
N PHE A 673 22.30 30.89 23.69
CA PHE A 673 21.40 31.09 24.82
C PHE A 673 21.71 30.21 26.05
N GLN A 674 22.32 29.04 25.89
CA GLN A 674 22.65 28.17 27.03
C GLN A 674 23.94 28.63 27.73
N ARG A 675 24.98 29.00 26.98
CA ARG A 675 26.21 29.57 27.59
C ARG A 675 25.93 30.92 28.25
N ALA A 676 25.09 31.76 27.65
CA ALA A 676 24.66 33.02 28.26
C ALA A 676 23.79 32.80 29.52
N LYS A 677 22.85 31.85 29.52
CA LYS A 677 22.07 31.51 30.72
C LYS A 677 22.92 30.93 31.84
N ILE A 678 23.87 30.05 31.54
CA ILE A 678 24.81 29.51 32.52
C ILE A 678 25.70 30.64 33.06
N GLY A 679 26.20 31.52 32.20
CA GLY A 679 26.96 32.71 32.60
C GLY A 679 26.17 33.61 33.55
N VAL A 680 24.95 33.99 33.20
CA VAL A 680 24.07 34.82 34.04
C VAL A 680 23.73 34.13 35.36
N ALA A 681 23.47 32.81 35.35
CA ALA A 681 23.21 32.04 36.56
C ALA A 681 24.43 31.99 37.49
N VAL A 682 25.63 31.75 36.93
CA VAL A 682 26.89 31.73 37.69
C VAL A 682 27.21 33.11 38.26
N PHE A 683 27.07 34.18 37.47
CA PHE A 683 27.26 35.56 37.94
C PHE A 683 26.24 35.94 39.03
N SER A 684 24.98 35.55 38.88
CA SER A 684 23.94 35.80 39.89
C SER A 684 24.23 35.05 41.18
N PHE A 685 24.72 33.80 41.10
CA PHE A 685 25.08 33.00 42.27
C PHE A 685 26.33 33.56 42.98
N LEU A 686 27.34 33.99 42.23
CA LEU A 686 28.53 34.68 42.76
C LEU A 686 28.15 36.00 43.43
N PHE A 687 27.26 36.78 42.83
CA PHE A 687 26.78 38.03 43.41
C PHE A 687 26.04 37.80 44.73
N LEU A 688 25.12 36.83 44.79
CA LEU A 688 24.42 36.46 46.03
C LEU A 688 25.37 35.92 47.11
N PHE A 689 26.40 35.16 46.72
CA PHE A 689 27.41 34.67 47.65
C PHE A 689 28.23 35.81 48.25
N VAL A 690 28.71 36.75 47.42
CA VAL A 690 29.44 37.95 47.88
C VAL A 690 28.55 38.82 48.76
N LEU A 691 27.27 38.99 48.40
CA LEU A 691 26.31 39.75 49.20
C LEU A 691 26.06 39.07 50.56
N GLY A 692 25.96 37.74 50.59
CA GLY A 692 25.84 36.97 51.83
C GLY A 692 27.08 37.06 52.72
N VAL A 693 28.28 37.03 52.14
CA VAL A 693 29.55 37.25 52.87
C VAL A 693 29.62 38.69 53.41
N ALA A 694 29.24 39.68 52.62
CA ALA A 694 29.22 41.07 53.06
C ALA A 694 28.21 41.31 54.20
N LEU A 695 27.00 40.74 54.10
CA LEU A 695 25.99 40.80 55.15
C LEU A 695 26.42 40.06 56.42
N THR A 696 27.03 38.88 56.31
CA THR A 696 27.55 38.18 57.49
C THR A 696 28.69 38.93 58.16
N ILE A 697 29.58 39.59 57.41
CA ILE A 697 30.60 40.48 57.97
C ILE A 697 29.96 41.69 58.65
N TYR A 698 28.96 42.32 58.01
CA TYR A 698 28.22 43.45 58.58
C TYR A 698 27.54 43.07 59.90
N PHE A 699 26.74 42.00 59.91
CA PHE A 699 26.06 41.51 61.10
C PHE A 699 27.04 41.04 62.18
N LYS A 700 28.14 40.38 61.82
CA LYS A 700 29.17 39.99 62.81
C LYS A 700 29.82 41.23 63.46
N ARG A 701 29.99 42.31 62.70
CA ARG A 701 30.51 43.59 63.21
C ARG A 701 29.49 44.28 64.11
N GLU A 702 28.22 44.30 63.72
CA GLU A 702 27.13 44.90 64.48
C GLU A 702 26.82 44.12 65.78
N VAL A 703 26.76 42.79 65.72
CA VAL A 703 26.65 41.91 66.90
C VAL A 703 27.89 42.00 67.79
N GLY A 704 29.08 42.10 67.19
CA GLY A 704 30.33 42.34 67.94
C GLY A 704 30.37 43.70 68.64
N GLU A 705 29.73 44.73 68.07
CA GLU A 705 29.53 46.02 68.72
C GLU A 705 28.44 45.98 69.79
N TRP A 706 27.34 45.28 69.54
CA TRP A 706 26.26 45.05 70.50
C TRP A 706 26.76 44.29 71.74
N LEU A 707 27.47 43.17 71.57
CA LEU A 707 28.10 42.42 72.66
C LEU A 707 29.14 43.23 73.43
N ARG A 708 29.84 44.18 72.77
CA ARG A 708 30.75 45.11 73.44
C ARG A 708 29.99 46.13 74.29
N ARG A 709 28.87 46.67 73.79
CA ARG A 709 27.98 47.56 74.55
C ARG A 709 27.36 46.85 75.75
N GLU A 710 26.97 45.59 75.59
CA GLU A 710 26.35 44.80 76.65
C GLU A 710 27.36 44.33 77.72
N LYS A 711 28.60 43.98 77.32
CA LYS A 711 29.70 43.77 78.27
C LYS A 711 30.08 45.04 79.03
N ALA A 712 29.96 46.22 78.42
CA ALA A 712 30.15 47.49 79.11
C ALA A 712 29.01 47.76 80.11
N TRP A 713 27.77 47.43 79.76
CA TRP A 713 26.61 47.53 80.65
C TRP A 713 26.71 46.58 81.85
N CYS A 714 27.13 45.33 81.64
CA CYS A 714 27.33 44.35 82.72
C CYS A 714 28.50 44.69 83.66
N ARG A 715 29.49 45.48 83.23
CA ARG A 715 30.59 45.95 84.09
C ARG A 715 30.21 47.16 84.97
N GLY A 716 29.09 47.83 84.71
CA GLY A 716 28.57 48.93 85.52
C GLY A 716 27.66 48.51 86.68
N ARG A 717 27.46 47.20 86.91
CA ARG A 717 26.55 46.64 87.94
C ARG A 717 27.22 45.61 88.87
N ARG A 718 28.53 45.70 89.07
CA ARG A 718 29.24 45.00 90.15
C ARG A 718 29.96 45.98 91.04
#